data_AF-A0A813HXS9-F1
#
_entry.id   AF-A0A813HXS9-F1
#
_cell.length_a   1.000
_cell.length_b   1.000
_cell.length_c   1.000
_cell.angle_alpha   90.00
_cell.angle_beta   90.00
_cell.angle_gamma   90.00
#
_symmetry.space_group_name_H-M   'P 1'
#
loop_
_entity.id
_entity.type
_entity.pdbx_description
1 polymer ?
#
loop_
_entity_poly.entity_id
_entity_poly.type
_entity_poly.pdbx_seq_one_letter_code
_entity_poly.pdbx_strand_id
1 'polypeptide(L)'
;MNECIPEVVKAMRAAIKETGSSKLFSANITADDPNEMIARGKYVLSQFGPLGENCAFLVDGYVAGGTAITVARRNFPSQFLHYHRAGHGAITSPQTQRGYTAFVHTKISRVIGASGIHTGTMSFGKMEGDASDKNIAFMLQDDEADGPYYHQEWEGMKQTTPIISGGMNALRLPAFFENLGHSNVILTAGGGSFGHKDGPKPGAISCRQGEESWKEWKAGKFGDVSLSDGIIEFAKTHEELKGAFLTFQKDADQIYPGWKEKLGYTGESSVQAATFDWAKKAAAAAFVGSSVAPAQKESSVTCRALDQSSRYADLSLDEEELIKNGKHLLVAYIMKPKAGYDYLATAAHFAAESSTGTNVNVCTTDDFTKSVDALVYYIDPDNEEMKIAYPTLLFDRNITDGRAMMCSVLTLSIGNNQGMGDVEYGKIYDIYFPPAYLRLFDGPNCNVVDMWRILNRGMSNGGLIVGTIIKPKLGLQPKPFGEACYAFWQGGDFIKNDEPQGNQVFCQMNECIPEVVKAMRAAIKETGSSKLFSANITADDPNEMIARGKYVLSQFGPLGENCAFLVDGYVAGGTAITVARRNFPSQFLHYHRAGHGAITSPQTQRGYTAFVHTKISRVIGASGIHTGTMSFGKMEGDASDKNIAFMLQDDEADGPYYHQEWEGMKQTTPIISGGMNALRLPAFFENLGHSNVILTAGGGSFGHKDGPKPGAISCRQGEESWKEWKAGKFGDVSLSDGIIEFAKTHEELKGAFLTFQKDADQIYPGWKEKLGYTGESSVQAATFDWAKKAAAAPYIGGWVYAKTPNLEGTYWNEVGYCPDGTAMNLAGNNMNHPERIGKDSHTPGSTLPTSFYMNAVGYLPDGTPLNMAGNNVNHPERIGPDMHKNGSPLPPPLKGYVNDIGYTPDGTPMNKAGNLSVKK
;
A
#
# COMPACT_ATOMS: atom_id res chain seq x y z
N MET A 1 20.93 4.80 17.78
CA MET A 1 20.18 5.96 18.34
C MET A 1 20.84 6.57 19.57
N ASN A 2 21.16 5.77 20.60
CA ASN A 2 21.47 6.23 21.97
C ASN A 2 22.65 7.21 22.14
N GLU A 3 23.62 7.22 21.23
CA GLU A 3 24.80 8.12 21.30
C GLU A 3 24.60 9.42 20.50
N CYS A 4 23.97 9.30 19.32
CA CYS A 4 23.77 10.42 18.39
C CYS A 4 22.77 11.45 18.94
N ILE A 5 21.64 11.04 19.50
CA ILE A 5 20.59 11.98 19.95
C ILE A 5 21.07 12.91 21.09
N PRO A 6 21.79 12.45 22.14
CA PRO A 6 22.40 13.34 23.12
C PRO A 6 23.35 14.37 22.52
N GLU A 7 24.21 13.97 21.57
CA GLU A 7 25.15 14.89 20.92
C GLU A 7 24.44 15.89 19.99
N VAL A 8 23.36 15.49 19.30
CA VAL A 8 22.48 16.40 18.54
C VAL A 8 21.87 17.46 19.47
N VAL A 9 21.33 17.07 20.63
CA VAL A 9 20.73 18.01 21.59
C VAL A 9 21.78 18.97 22.18
N LYS A 10 22.99 18.47 22.45
CA LYS A 10 24.15 19.26 22.91
C LYS A 10 24.60 20.27 21.86
N ALA A 11 24.74 19.86 20.59
CA ALA A 11 25.07 20.72 19.47
C ALA A 11 23.97 21.78 19.22
N MET A 12 22.70 21.37 19.30
CA MET A 12 21.54 22.25 19.18
C MET A 12 21.51 23.33 20.27
N ARG A 13 21.74 22.97 21.54
CA ARG A 13 21.85 23.92 22.66
C ARG A 13 23.00 24.90 22.46
N ALA A 14 24.13 24.45 21.94
CA ALA A 14 25.25 25.33 21.58
C ALA A 14 24.90 26.30 20.44
N ALA A 15 24.26 25.81 19.37
CA ALA A 15 23.85 26.62 18.22
C ALA A 15 22.78 27.66 18.58
N ILE A 16 21.83 27.33 19.46
CA ILE A 16 20.86 28.29 20.02
C ILE A 16 21.60 29.38 20.80
N LYS A 17 22.56 29.01 21.67
CA LYS A 17 23.36 29.97 22.45
C LYS A 17 24.24 30.89 21.58
N GLU A 18 24.80 30.38 20.48
CA GLU A 18 25.61 31.17 19.54
C GLU A 18 24.76 32.15 18.71
N THR A 19 23.59 31.70 18.24
CA THR A 19 22.81 32.42 17.21
C THR A 19 21.56 33.14 17.73
N GLY A 20 21.28 33.06 19.04
CA GLY A 20 20.14 33.70 19.70
C GLY A 20 18.75 33.23 19.24
N SER A 21 18.68 32.25 18.34
CA SER A 21 17.47 31.85 17.62
C SER A 21 17.22 30.36 17.77
N SER A 22 15.95 29.97 17.78
CA SER A 22 15.53 28.56 17.82
C SER A 22 16.12 27.73 16.68
N LYS A 23 16.15 26.42 16.87
CA LYS A 23 16.52 25.41 15.88
C LYS A 23 15.44 24.34 15.87
N LEU A 24 15.38 23.52 14.82
CA LEU A 24 14.49 22.37 14.70
C LEU A 24 15.32 21.15 14.31
N PHE A 25 14.86 19.96 14.70
CA PHE A 25 15.45 18.68 14.29
C PHE A 25 14.33 17.69 13.95
N SER A 26 14.59 16.77 13.03
CA SER A 26 13.64 15.72 12.66
C SER A 26 14.26 14.36 12.94
N ALA A 27 13.83 13.71 14.01
CA ALA A 27 14.36 12.42 14.42
C ALA A 27 13.61 11.28 13.71
N ASN A 28 14.34 10.40 13.03
CA ASN A 28 13.75 9.18 12.47
C ASN A 28 13.34 8.23 13.60
N ILE A 29 12.06 7.85 13.64
CA ILE A 29 11.52 6.87 14.59
C ILE A 29 10.88 5.66 13.90
N THR A 30 11.07 5.52 12.57
CA THR A 30 10.57 4.38 11.78
C THR A 30 11.07 3.05 12.36
N ALA A 31 10.17 2.07 12.45
CA ALA A 31 10.48 0.67 12.72
C ALA A 31 9.29 -0.21 12.30
N ASP A 32 9.52 -1.51 12.12
CA ASP A 32 8.44 -2.46 11.85
C ASP A 32 7.61 -2.77 13.11
N ASP A 33 8.18 -2.69 14.33
CA ASP A 33 7.41 -2.87 15.57
C ASP A 33 6.92 -1.51 16.11
N PRO A 34 5.60 -1.28 16.28
CA PRO A 34 5.10 -0.08 16.93
C PRO A 34 5.66 0.19 18.33
N ASN A 35 5.99 -0.85 19.10
CA ASN A 35 6.59 -0.69 20.42
C ASN A 35 8.00 -0.10 20.32
N GLU A 36 8.76 -0.51 19.30
CA GLU A 36 10.05 0.09 18.96
C GLU A 36 9.89 1.55 18.54
N MET A 37 8.94 1.87 17.64
CA MET A 37 8.64 3.27 17.26
C MET A 37 8.30 4.15 18.47
N ILE A 38 7.49 3.62 19.40
CA ILE A 38 7.09 4.30 20.63
C ILE A 38 8.27 4.45 21.60
N ALA A 39 9.14 3.44 21.70
CA ALA A 39 10.37 3.50 22.49
C ALA A 39 11.34 4.56 21.93
N ARG A 40 11.57 4.56 20.61
CA ARG A 40 12.36 5.56 19.88
C ARG A 40 11.86 6.98 20.14
N GLY A 41 10.57 7.24 19.93
CA GLY A 41 9.98 8.58 20.15
C GLY A 41 10.05 9.04 21.62
N LYS A 42 9.74 8.15 22.58
CA LYS A 42 9.88 8.46 24.03
C LYS A 42 11.33 8.73 24.42
N TYR A 43 12.27 7.93 23.91
CA TYR A 43 13.70 8.12 24.14
C TYR A 43 14.17 9.47 23.60
N VAL A 44 13.85 9.82 22.35
CA VAL A 44 14.22 11.11 21.75
C VAL A 44 13.69 12.28 22.58
N LEU A 45 12.41 12.29 22.95
CA LEU A 45 11.84 13.37 23.77
C LEU A 45 12.50 13.48 25.15
N SER A 46 12.90 12.36 25.76
CA SER A 46 13.63 12.37 27.04
C SER A 46 14.99 13.08 26.96
N GLN A 47 15.68 13.00 25.80
CA GLN A 47 16.97 13.66 25.60
C GLN A 47 16.81 15.16 25.29
N PHE A 48 15.83 15.52 24.44
CA PHE A 48 15.52 16.91 24.12
C PHE A 48 15.04 17.69 25.36
N GLY A 49 14.20 17.06 26.19
CA GLY A 49 13.68 17.64 27.43
C GLY A 49 12.86 18.92 27.15
N PRO A 50 13.23 20.09 27.71
CA PRO A 50 12.58 21.37 27.39
C PRO A 50 12.59 21.78 25.91
N LEU A 51 13.40 21.13 25.06
CA LEU A 51 13.42 21.35 23.61
C LEU A 51 12.50 20.37 22.83
N GLY A 52 11.60 19.63 23.52
CA GLY A 52 10.76 18.60 22.89
C GLY A 52 9.82 19.11 21.79
N GLU A 53 9.40 20.38 21.85
CA GLU A 53 8.61 21.04 20.79
C GLU A 53 9.44 21.33 19.53
N ASN A 54 10.77 21.44 19.65
CA ASN A 54 11.68 21.63 18.53
C ASN A 54 11.99 20.33 17.77
N CYS A 55 11.51 19.18 18.25
CA CYS A 55 11.73 17.89 17.63
C CYS A 55 10.50 17.46 16.82
N ALA A 56 10.65 17.39 15.49
CA ALA A 56 9.75 16.65 14.61
C ALA A 56 10.11 15.16 14.62
N PHE A 57 9.15 14.31 14.23
CA PHE A 57 9.38 12.88 13.99
C PHE A 57 9.28 12.55 12.52
N LEU A 58 10.34 11.96 11.97
CA LEU A 58 10.39 11.41 10.62
C LEU A 58 9.93 9.95 10.68
N VAL A 59 8.97 9.60 9.81
CA VAL A 59 8.51 8.22 9.59
C VAL A 59 8.43 7.94 8.09
N ASP A 60 9.02 6.83 7.66
CA ASP A 60 9.05 6.41 6.25
C ASP A 60 7.75 5.69 5.85
N GLY A 61 6.69 6.48 5.67
CA GLY A 61 5.30 6.04 5.61
C GLY A 61 4.89 5.25 4.36
N TYR A 62 5.80 5.06 3.40
CA TYR A 62 5.58 4.21 2.23
C TYR A 62 6.09 2.78 2.47
N VAL A 63 7.38 2.59 2.80
CA VAL A 63 7.95 1.24 3.01
C VAL A 63 7.53 0.60 4.33
N ALA A 64 7.33 1.38 5.40
CA ALA A 64 6.75 0.88 6.65
C ALA A 64 5.20 0.86 6.58
N GLY A 65 4.62 1.75 5.76
CA GLY A 65 3.19 1.84 5.45
C GLY A 65 2.37 2.74 6.38
N GLY A 66 1.06 2.82 6.09
CA GLY A 66 0.11 3.68 6.81
C GLY A 66 -0.01 3.37 8.31
N THR A 67 0.26 2.12 8.70
CA THR A 67 0.27 1.71 10.12
C THR A 67 1.36 2.44 10.92
N ALA A 68 2.57 2.61 10.37
CA ALA A 68 3.66 3.33 11.04
C ALA A 68 3.32 4.83 11.26
N ILE A 69 2.64 5.45 10.29
CA ILE A 69 2.19 6.85 10.39
C ILE A 69 1.14 7.02 11.48
N THR A 70 0.18 6.09 11.54
CA THR A 70 -0.86 6.08 12.57
C THR A 70 -0.29 5.87 13.97
N VAL A 71 0.72 5.00 14.13
CA VAL A 71 1.46 4.81 15.39
C VAL A 71 2.07 6.13 15.87
N ALA A 72 2.80 6.82 14.99
CA ALA A 72 3.44 8.08 15.36
C ALA A 72 2.41 9.17 15.69
N ARG A 73 1.36 9.34 14.87
CA ARG A 73 0.32 10.36 15.11
C ARG A 73 -0.48 10.10 16.38
N ARG A 74 -0.85 8.85 16.69
CA ARG A 74 -1.65 8.52 17.90
C ARG A 74 -0.83 8.60 19.19
N ASN A 75 0.47 8.27 19.16
CA ASN A 75 1.32 8.30 20.35
C ASN A 75 2.00 9.66 20.61
N PHE A 76 2.21 10.46 19.57
CA PHE A 76 2.90 11.76 19.65
C PHE A 76 2.10 12.88 18.95
N PRO A 77 0.85 13.15 19.38
CA PRO A 77 -0.07 14.02 18.66
C PRO A 77 0.40 15.48 18.56
N SER A 78 1.16 15.96 19.55
CA SER A 78 1.72 17.33 19.59
C SER A 78 2.95 17.53 18.70
N GLN A 79 3.56 16.45 18.20
CA GLN A 79 4.78 16.53 17.41
C GLN A 79 4.47 16.71 15.92
N PHE A 80 5.34 17.44 15.23
CA PHE A 80 5.30 17.56 13.78
C PHE A 80 5.67 16.21 13.16
N LEU A 81 4.71 15.57 12.49
CA LEU A 81 4.93 14.29 11.81
C LEU A 81 5.38 14.55 10.37
N HIS A 82 6.67 14.35 10.15
CA HIS A 82 7.34 14.40 8.87
C HIS A 82 7.16 13.04 8.17
N TYR A 83 6.25 12.98 7.22
CA TYR A 83 6.08 11.83 6.34
C TYR A 83 7.23 11.82 5.33
N HIS A 84 8.16 10.89 5.52
CA HIS A 84 9.12 10.52 4.49
C HIS A 84 8.50 9.46 3.57
N ARG A 85 8.87 9.47 2.29
CA ARG A 85 8.19 8.71 1.23
C ARG A 85 9.15 7.84 0.41
N ALA A 86 10.19 7.24 1.02
CA ALA A 86 11.16 6.44 0.26
C ALA A 86 10.44 5.32 -0.52
N GLY A 87 10.88 5.01 -1.73
CA GLY A 87 10.30 3.97 -2.57
C GLY A 87 8.99 4.34 -3.27
N HIS A 88 8.38 5.49 -2.95
CA HIS A 88 7.11 5.92 -3.56
C HIS A 88 7.16 5.94 -5.09
N GLY A 89 8.30 6.31 -5.66
CA GLY A 89 8.55 6.38 -7.10
C GLY A 89 8.42 5.03 -7.83
N ALA A 90 8.40 3.90 -7.11
CA ALA A 90 8.08 2.61 -7.71
C ALA A 90 6.61 2.55 -8.20
N ILE A 91 5.68 3.23 -7.50
CA ILE A 91 4.28 3.37 -7.91
C ILE A 91 4.03 4.71 -8.61
N THR A 92 4.54 5.82 -8.07
CA THR A 92 4.08 7.15 -8.46
C THR A 92 4.91 7.81 -9.57
N SER A 93 5.94 7.15 -10.11
CA SER A 93 6.64 7.68 -11.29
C SER A 93 5.70 7.65 -12.51
N PRO A 94 5.68 8.69 -13.36
CA PRO A 94 4.95 8.66 -14.62
C PRO A 94 5.33 7.48 -15.53
N GLN A 95 6.53 6.92 -15.37
CA GLN A 95 7.01 5.73 -16.12
C GLN A 95 6.35 4.43 -15.66
N THR A 96 5.86 4.32 -14.41
CA THR A 96 5.28 3.09 -13.87
C THR A 96 3.98 2.70 -14.58
N GLN A 97 3.14 3.69 -14.92
CA GLN A 97 1.80 3.53 -15.54
C GLN A 97 0.81 2.60 -14.79
N ARG A 98 1.15 2.11 -13.59
CA ARG A 98 0.34 1.22 -12.75
C ARG A 98 0.32 1.72 -11.30
N GLY A 99 -0.86 1.68 -10.66
CA GLY A 99 -1.05 2.12 -9.27
C GLY A 99 -1.69 3.50 -9.17
N TYR A 100 -1.03 4.47 -8.52
CA TYR A 100 -1.57 5.81 -8.26
C TYR A 100 -0.51 6.92 -8.40
N THR A 101 -0.93 8.15 -8.72
CA THR A 101 -0.02 9.29 -8.95
C THR A 101 0.51 9.88 -7.64
N ALA A 102 1.56 10.70 -7.73
CA ALA A 102 2.13 11.41 -6.58
C ALA A 102 1.08 12.29 -5.87
N PHE A 103 0.18 12.92 -6.63
CA PHE A 103 -0.96 13.71 -6.14
C PHE A 103 -1.93 12.89 -5.27
N VAL A 104 -2.21 11.65 -5.65
CA VAL A 104 -3.07 10.74 -4.87
C VAL A 104 -2.33 10.28 -3.60
N HIS A 105 -1.03 9.98 -3.71
CA HIS A 105 -0.19 9.60 -2.57
C HIS A 105 -0.14 10.70 -1.49
N THR A 106 0.07 11.95 -1.89
CA THR A 106 0.07 13.09 -0.96
C THR A 106 -1.32 13.37 -0.38
N LYS A 107 -2.39 13.24 -1.17
CA LYS A 107 -3.77 13.33 -0.65
C LYS A 107 -4.04 12.29 0.43
N ILE A 108 -3.62 11.03 0.23
CA ILE A 108 -3.67 9.98 1.25
C ILE A 108 -2.88 10.39 2.50
N SER A 109 -1.67 10.96 2.35
CA SER A 109 -0.83 11.36 3.48
C SER A 109 -1.46 12.43 4.40
N ARG A 110 -2.23 13.38 3.85
CA ARG A 110 -3.00 14.36 4.64
C ARG A 110 -4.13 13.68 5.41
N VAL A 111 -4.89 12.77 4.77
CA VAL A 111 -5.97 12.00 5.40
C VAL A 111 -5.48 11.14 6.58
N ILE A 112 -4.32 10.48 6.47
CA ILE A 112 -3.72 9.71 7.58
C ILE A 112 -2.94 10.56 8.59
N GLY A 113 -2.94 11.89 8.44
CA GLY A 113 -2.51 12.84 9.47
C GLY A 113 -1.03 13.23 9.45
N ALA A 114 -0.37 13.28 8.29
CA ALA A 114 0.95 13.90 8.15
C ALA A 114 0.91 15.41 8.51
N SER A 115 1.89 15.90 9.27
CA SER A 115 2.08 17.36 9.44
C SER A 115 2.80 17.99 8.25
N GLY A 116 3.69 17.24 7.61
CA GLY A 116 4.31 17.61 6.35
C GLY A 116 4.78 16.38 5.58
N ILE A 117 4.81 16.48 4.26
CA ILE A 117 5.27 15.42 3.35
C ILE A 117 6.16 16.02 2.28
N HIS A 118 7.16 15.26 1.81
CA HIS A 118 7.87 15.62 0.60
C HIS A 118 6.92 15.70 -0.59
N THR A 119 6.83 16.86 -1.26
CA THR A 119 6.00 16.99 -2.47
C THR A 119 6.78 16.62 -3.74
N GLY A 120 8.07 16.94 -3.77
CA GLY A 120 8.98 16.74 -4.89
C GLY A 120 9.80 17.98 -5.11
N THR A 121 10.19 18.24 -6.36
CA THR A 121 10.99 19.43 -6.71
C THR A 121 10.46 20.21 -7.91
N MET A 122 9.34 19.82 -8.53
CA MET A 122 8.70 20.54 -9.63
C MET A 122 9.67 20.85 -10.79
N SER A 123 10.44 19.85 -11.24
CA SER A 123 11.62 19.95 -12.13
C SER A 123 12.85 20.75 -11.62
N PHE A 124 12.79 21.45 -10.49
CA PHE A 124 13.93 22.21 -9.94
C PHE A 124 14.97 21.37 -9.16
N GLY A 125 14.89 20.03 -9.16
CA GLY A 125 15.72 19.16 -8.30
C GLY A 125 16.57 18.14 -9.04
N LYS A 126 16.85 17.02 -8.36
CA LYS A 126 17.35 15.77 -8.95
C LYS A 126 16.27 14.67 -9.00
N MET A 127 15.14 14.88 -8.34
CA MET A 127 14.03 13.94 -8.28
C MET A 127 13.08 14.16 -9.46
N GLU A 128 12.35 13.11 -9.85
CA GLU A 128 11.30 13.24 -10.87
C GLU A 128 10.16 14.18 -10.42
N GLY A 129 9.57 14.90 -11.39
CA GLY A 129 8.45 15.82 -11.19
C GLY A 129 8.50 17.02 -12.14
N ASP A 130 7.36 17.67 -12.39
CA ASP A 130 7.21 18.79 -13.33
C ASP A 130 6.57 20.04 -12.71
N ALA A 131 6.54 21.16 -13.43
CA ALA A 131 6.08 22.44 -12.90
C ALA A 131 4.61 22.44 -12.43
N SER A 132 3.77 21.50 -12.91
CA SER A 132 2.38 21.31 -12.48
C SER A 132 2.23 20.60 -11.13
N ASP A 133 3.29 19.97 -10.60
CA ASP A 133 3.32 19.40 -9.26
C ASP A 133 3.07 20.45 -8.15
N LYS A 134 3.03 21.75 -8.46
CA LYS A 134 2.52 22.76 -7.50
C LYS A 134 1.06 22.51 -7.08
N ASN A 135 0.26 21.86 -7.91
CA ASN A 135 -1.09 21.43 -7.54
C ASN A 135 -1.08 20.41 -6.38
N ILE A 136 0.03 19.69 -6.18
CA ILE A 136 0.25 18.84 -5.00
C ILE A 136 0.39 19.68 -3.73
N ALA A 137 1.07 20.85 -3.81
CA ALA A 137 1.20 21.75 -2.68
C ALA A 137 -0.16 22.35 -2.29
N PHE A 138 -0.92 22.85 -3.26
CA PHE A 138 -2.29 23.38 -3.04
C PHE A 138 -3.22 22.34 -2.40
N MET A 139 -3.25 21.10 -2.91
CA MET A 139 -4.01 19.98 -2.32
C MET A 139 -3.60 19.63 -0.86
N LEU A 140 -2.41 20.03 -0.42
CA LEU A 140 -1.95 19.85 0.97
C LEU A 140 -2.14 21.08 1.85
N GLN A 141 -2.12 22.28 1.28
CA GLN A 141 -2.11 23.56 2.01
C GLN A 141 -3.48 24.24 2.09
N ASP A 142 -4.33 24.08 1.08
CA ASP A 142 -5.59 24.80 1.01
C ASP A 142 -6.73 24.02 1.67
N ASP A 143 -7.78 24.72 2.12
CA ASP A 143 -8.97 24.11 2.72
C ASP A 143 -9.96 23.61 1.67
N GLU A 144 -9.85 24.09 0.43
CA GLU A 144 -10.50 23.57 -0.78
C GLU A 144 -9.46 23.45 -1.90
N ALA A 145 -9.50 22.39 -2.72
CA ALA A 145 -8.54 22.22 -3.81
C ALA A 145 -9.07 21.37 -4.98
N ASP A 146 -8.81 21.82 -6.21
CA ASP A 146 -9.10 21.07 -7.43
C ASP A 146 -8.02 20.03 -7.74
N GLY A 147 -8.42 18.76 -7.82
CA GLY A 147 -7.63 17.71 -8.45
C GLY A 147 -8.02 17.48 -9.92
N PRO A 148 -7.28 16.65 -10.67
CA PRO A 148 -7.47 16.46 -12.11
C PRO A 148 -8.86 16.00 -12.58
N TYR A 149 -9.71 15.51 -11.66
CA TYR A 149 -11.07 15.03 -11.94
C TYR A 149 -12.12 15.45 -10.89
N TYR A 150 -11.69 15.97 -9.73
CA TYR A 150 -12.57 16.18 -8.57
C TYR A 150 -12.09 17.38 -7.75
N HIS A 151 -13.02 18.26 -7.40
CA HIS A 151 -12.88 19.21 -6.31
C HIS A 151 -12.81 18.46 -4.95
N GLN A 152 -12.11 19.03 -3.96
CA GLN A 152 -12.07 18.51 -2.60
C GLN A 152 -12.10 19.64 -1.58
N GLU A 153 -13.21 19.74 -0.84
CA GLU A 153 -13.29 20.48 0.42
C GLU A 153 -12.70 19.61 1.54
N TRP A 154 -11.86 20.18 2.41
CA TRP A 154 -11.13 19.45 3.46
C TRP A 154 -11.81 19.49 4.84
N GLU A 155 -12.99 20.10 4.97
CA GLU A 155 -13.86 20.01 6.16
C GLU A 155 -13.15 20.40 7.48
N GLY A 156 -12.28 21.43 7.42
CA GLY A 156 -11.48 21.90 8.54
C GLY A 156 -10.29 21.00 8.91
N MET A 157 -9.95 20.00 8.09
CA MET A 157 -8.76 19.17 8.29
C MET A 157 -7.48 19.99 8.12
N LYS A 158 -6.70 20.07 9.20
CA LYS A 158 -5.44 20.84 9.28
C LYS A 158 -4.56 20.63 8.04
N GLN A 159 -4.02 21.75 7.57
CA GLN A 159 -3.09 21.83 6.45
C GLN A 159 -1.83 20.99 6.70
N THR A 160 -1.31 20.36 5.65
CA THR A 160 -0.06 19.61 5.65
C THR A 160 1.02 20.44 4.94
N THR A 161 2.15 20.73 5.59
CA THR A 161 3.20 21.57 5.01
C THR A 161 4.00 20.82 3.95
N PRO A 162 4.19 21.37 2.72
CA PRO A 162 5.09 20.78 1.74
C PRO A 162 6.53 20.80 2.23
N ILE A 163 7.23 19.69 2.02
CA ILE A 163 8.66 19.55 2.28
C ILE A 163 9.37 19.40 0.93
N ILE A 164 10.48 20.10 0.75
CA ILE A 164 11.29 20.05 -0.47
C ILE A 164 12.71 19.57 -0.15
N SER A 165 13.21 18.65 -0.98
CA SER A 165 14.45 17.89 -0.77
C SER A 165 15.08 17.50 -2.13
N GLY A 166 16.10 16.64 -2.16
CA GLY A 166 16.54 16.02 -3.41
C GLY A 166 17.23 16.98 -4.40
N GLY A 167 18.40 17.48 -4.03
CA GLY A 167 19.24 18.33 -4.89
C GLY A 167 18.98 19.84 -4.80
N MET A 168 17.92 20.26 -4.09
CA MET A 168 17.64 21.68 -3.84
C MET A 168 18.81 22.38 -3.11
N ASN A 169 19.15 23.57 -3.60
CA ASN A 169 20.18 24.46 -3.05
C ASN A 169 19.79 25.94 -3.32
N ALA A 170 20.53 26.87 -2.72
CA ALA A 170 20.28 28.31 -2.76
C ALA A 170 19.93 28.89 -4.16
N LEU A 171 20.60 28.42 -5.21
CA LEU A 171 20.42 28.93 -6.58
C LEU A 171 19.11 28.48 -7.24
N ARG A 172 18.51 27.40 -6.75
CA ARG A 172 17.28 26.82 -7.33
C ARG A 172 16.00 27.30 -6.66
N LEU A 173 16.10 27.81 -5.43
CA LEU A 173 14.97 28.25 -4.63
C LEU A 173 14.17 29.42 -5.24
N PRO A 174 14.78 30.47 -5.83
CA PRO A 174 14.02 31.60 -6.35
C PRO A 174 13.03 31.23 -7.45
N ALA A 175 13.45 30.39 -8.40
CA ALA A 175 12.59 29.94 -9.50
C ALA A 175 11.53 28.92 -9.03
N PHE A 176 11.86 28.10 -8.03
CA PHE A 176 10.89 27.22 -7.37
C PHE A 176 9.77 28.02 -6.68
N PHE A 177 10.12 29.03 -5.87
CA PHE A 177 9.15 29.89 -5.19
C PHE A 177 8.30 30.70 -6.18
N GLU A 178 8.87 31.13 -7.30
CA GLU A 178 8.12 31.81 -8.34
C GLU A 178 7.10 30.91 -9.06
N ASN A 179 7.43 29.63 -9.31
CA ASN A 179 6.45 28.68 -9.85
C ASN A 179 5.30 28.40 -8.86
N LEU A 180 5.64 28.24 -7.57
CA LEU A 180 4.68 27.95 -6.50
C LEU A 180 3.85 29.17 -6.08
N GLY A 181 4.37 30.39 -6.29
CA GLY A 181 3.75 31.66 -5.89
C GLY A 181 4.05 32.09 -4.44
N HIS A 182 4.55 31.18 -3.59
CA HIS A 182 4.91 31.48 -2.20
C HIS A 182 6.07 30.60 -1.70
N SER A 183 6.72 31.03 -0.61
CA SER A 183 7.80 30.29 0.05
C SER A 183 7.38 29.48 1.30
N ASN A 184 6.08 29.24 1.48
CA ASN A 184 5.48 28.54 2.64
C ASN A 184 5.76 27.02 2.64
N VAL A 185 7.03 26.61 2.73
CA VAL A 185 7.49 25.21 2.64
C VAL A 185 8.64 24.92 3.63
N ILE A 186 8.91 23.65 3.91
CA ILE A 186 10.09 23.21 4.69
C ILE A 186 11.19 22.76 3.73
N LEU A 187 12.35 23.42 3.77
CA LEU A 187 13.53 23.03 3.00
C LEU A 187 14.41 22.02 3.76
N THR A 188 14.77 20.92 3.09
CA THR A 188 15.70 19.90 3.58
C THR A 188 16.89 19.74 2.62
N ALA A 189 17.69 20.82 2.51
CA ALA A 189 18.83 20.92 1.61
C ALA A 189 20.12 20.29 2.19
N GLY A 190 20.26 18.97 2.08
CA GLY A 190 21.49 18.25 2.47
C GLY A 190 22.72 18.73 1.70
N GLY A 191 22.92 18.25 0.47
CA GLY A 191 24.02 18.72 -0.40
C GLY A 191 24.02 20.24 -0.64
N GLY A 192 22.85 20.87 -0.70
CA GLY A 192 22.70 22.32 -0.85
C GLY A 192 23.25 23.16 0.32
N SER A 193 23.37 22.58 1.52
CA SER A 193 24.02 23.24 2.66
C SER A 193 25.43 22.70 2.91
N PHE A 194 25.61 21.38 2.95
CA PHE A 194 26.87 20.72 3.33
C PHE A 194 27.92 20.63 2.20
N GLY A 195 27.54 20.90 0.95
CA GLY A 195 28.47 21.01 -0.17
C GLY A 195 29.06 22.43 -0.36
N HIS A 196 28.55 23.45 0.36
CA HIS A 196 28.98 24.84 0.18
C HIS A 196 30.48 25.05 0.43
N LYS A 197 31.14 25.83 -0.44
CA LYS A 197 32.59 26.01 -0.43
C LYS A 197 33.17 26.57 0.88
N ASP A 198 32.37 27.24 1.70
CA ASP A 198 32.77 27.79 3.01
C ASP A 198 32.18 27.00 4.19
N GLY A 199 31.62 25.82 3.90
CA GLY A 199 31.07 24.87 4.87
C GLY A 199 29.58 25.09 5.23
N PRO A 200 29.03 24.27 6.14
CA PRO A 200 27.57 24.16 6.32
C PRO A 200 26.87 25.41 6.86
N LYS A 201 27.58 26.26 7.62
CA LYS A 201 26.99 27.50 8.18
C LYS A 201 26.71 28.53 7.07
N PRO A 202 27.70 28.93 6.24
CA PRO A 202 27.43 29.67 5.01
C PRO A 202 26.44 28.98 4.05
N GLY A 203 26.50 27.65 3.88
CA GLY A 203 25.53 26.92 3.06
C GLY A 203 24.08 27.10 3.52
N ALA A 204 23.82 26.97 4.83
CA ALA A 204 22.49 27.19 5.41
C ALA A 204 22.04 28.67 5.33
N ILE A 205 22.96 29.62 5.42
CA ILE A 205 22.69 31.06 5.22
C ILE A 205 22.34 31.34 3.76
N SER A 206 23.10 30.80 2.80
CA SER A 206 22.84 30.98 1.37
C SER A 206 21.47 30.43 0.95
N CYS A 207 21.02 29.31 1.54
CA CYS A 207 19.68 28.78 1.32
C CYS A 207 18.57 29.72 1.81
N ARG A 208 18.79 30.48 2.90
CA ARG A 208 17.85 31.53 3.33
C ARG A 208 17.94 32.76 2.42
N GLN A 209 19.14 33.17 2.06
CA GLN A 209 19.35 34.28 1.13
C GLN A 209 18.67 34.03 -0.23
N GLY A 210 18.53 32.77 -0.68
CA GLY A 210 17.71 32.42 -1.85
C GLY A 210 16.20 32.66 -1.69
N GLU A 211 15.66 32.62 -0.47
CA GLU A 211 14.28 33.04 -0.17
C GLU A 211 14.18 34.57 -0.09
N GLU A 212 15.13 35.20 0.61
CA GLU A 212 15.19 36.65 0.80
C GLU A 212 15.34 37.38 -0.54
N SER A 213 16.21 36.91 -1.43
CA SER A 213 16.43 37.47 -2.77
C SER A 213 15.19 37.36 -3.67
N TRP A 214 14.43 36.26 -3.59
CA TRP A 214 13.16 36.14 -4.32
C TRP A 214 12.13 37.13 -3.78
N LYS A 215 11.99 37.26 -2.45
CA LYS A 215 11.06 38.22 -1.83
C LYS A 215 11.41 39.67 -2.18
N GLU A 216 12.69 40.03 -2.17
CA GLU A 216 13.12 41.39 -2.54
C GLU A 216 12.93 41.70 -4.03
N TRP A 217 13.19 40.75 -4.92
CA TRP A 217 12.87 40.89 -6.34
C TRP A 217 11.36 41.00 -6.57
N LYS A 218 10.55 40.15 -5.91
CA LYS A 218 9.08 40.19 -6.01
C LYS A 218 8.47 41.50 -5.46
N ALA A 219 9.15 42.14 -4.52
CA ALA A 219 8.83 43.48 -4.02
C ALA A 219 9.33 44.63 -4.91
N GLY A 220 9.96 44.35 -6.06
CA GLY A 220 10.43 45.33 -7.03
C GLY A 220 11.72 46.08 -6.64
N LYS A 221 12.47 45.60 -5.64
CA LYS A 221 13.66 46.30 -5.10
C LYS A 221 14.74 46.62 -6.15
N PHE A 222 14.84 45.77 -7.18
CA PHE A 222 15.84 45.88 -8.24
C PHE A 222 15.32 46.54 -9.53
N GLY A 223 14.09 47.08 -9.51
CA GLY A 223 13.42 47.62 -10.69
C GLY A 223 12.86 46.53 -11.62
N ASP A 224 12.57 46.91 -12.86
CA ASP A 224 12.06 46.01 -13.91
C ASP A 224 13.21 45.19 -14.52
N VAL A 225 13.61 44.13 -13.80
CA VAL A 225 14.69 43.21 -14.17
C VAL A 225 14.21 41.75 -14.09
N SER A 226 14.84 40.88 -14.87
CA SER A 226 14.53 39.44 -14.82
C SER A 226 14.79 38.87 -13.42
N LEU A 227 14.09 37.78 -13.06
CA LEU A 227 14.36 37.06 -11.81
C LEU A 227 15.85 36.73 -11.69
N SER A 228 16.46 36.18 -12.75
CA SER A 228 17.90 35.88 -12.80
C SER A 228 18.76 37.08 -12.40
N ASP A 229 18.53 38.24 -13.01
CA ASP A 229 19.33 39.44 -12.75
C ASP A 229 19.06 40.01 -11.35
N GLY A 230 17.82 39.97 -10.85
CA GLY A 230 17.48 40.36 -9.48
C GLY A 230 18.22 39.55 -8.41
N ILE A 231 18.35 38.23 -8.58
CA ILE A 231 19.14 37.40 -7.64
C ILE A 231 20.64 37.70 -7.77
N ILE A 232 21.13 38.01 -8.97
CA ILE A 232 22.53 38.42 -9.18
C ILE A 232 22.82 39.77 -8.50
N GLU A 233 21.93 40.77 -8.63
CA GLU A 233 22.06 42.05 -7.91
C GLU A 233 22.05 41.85 -6.39
N PHE A 234 21.18 40.98 -5.86
CA PHE A 234 21.19 40.60 -4.44
C PHE A 234 22.53 39.95 -4.04
N ALA A 235 23.06 39.03 -4.86
CA ALA A 235 24.30 38.31 -4.58
C ALA A 235 25.54 39.22 -4.53
N LYS A 236 25.53 40.41 -5.15
CA LYS A 236 26.64 41.38 -5.07
C LYS A 236 26.92 41.88 -3.65
N THR A 237 25.94 41.84 -2.74
CA THR A 237 26.09 42.27 -1.34
C THR A 237 26.00 41.13 -0.33
N HIS A 238 25.91 39.88 -0.77
CA HIS A 238 25.68 38.71 0.08
C HIS A 238 26.68 37.59 -0.27
N GLU A 239 27.80 37.55 0.46
CA GLU A 239 28.93 36.68 0.15
C GLU A 239 28.60 35.18 0.29
N GLU A 240 27.62 34.77 1.11
CA GLU A 240 27.24 33.36 1.19
C GLU A 240 26.46 32.89 -0.05
N LEU A 241 25.50 33.67 -0.56
CA LEU A 241 24.80 33.39 -1.82
C LEU A 241 25.76 33.44 -3.00
N LYS A 242 26.65 34.43 -3.05
CA LYS A 242 27.77 34.51 -4.02
C LYS A 242 28.72 33.30 -3.91
N GLY A 243 28.92 32.78 -2.70
CA GLY A 243 29.60 31.50 -2.47
C GLY A 243 28.85 30.28 -3.02
N ALA A 244 27.51 30.32 -3.04
CA ALA A 244 26.71 29.27 -3.68
C ALA A 244 26.84 29.27 -5.20
N PHE A 245 26.94 30.43 -5.87
CA PHE A 245 27.30 30.52 -7.31
C PHE A 245 28.63 29.82 -7.61
N LEU A 246 29.64 30.03 -6.75
CA LEU A 246 30.97 29.40 -6.87
C LEU A 246 30.98 27.90 -6.51
N THR A 247 30.02 27.44 -5.72
CA THR A 247 29.86 26.03 -5.33
C THR A 247 29.13 25.25 -6.42
N PHE A 248 27.92 25.68 -6.76
CA PHE A 248 26.99 24.95 -7.61
C PHE A 248 27.08 25.42 -9.08
N GLN A 249 28.29 25.47 -9.62
CA GLN A 249 28.57 26.14 -10.91
C GLN A 249 27.75 25.58 -12.09
N LYS A 250 27.40 24.29 -12.09
CA LYS A 250 26.49 23.68 -13.09
C LYS A 250 25.10 24.33 -13.07
N ASP A 251 24.56 24.58 -11.88
CA ASP A 251 23.27 25.23 -11.69
C ASP A 251 23.38 26.74 -11.98
N ALA A 252 24.49 27.37 -11.57
CA ALA A 252 24.76 28.77 -11.84
C ALA A 252 24.83 29.07 -13.35
N ASP A 253 25.59 28.27 -14.11
CA ASP A 253 25.72 28.39 -15.56
C ASP A 253 24.40 28.06 -16.30
N GLN A 254 23.57 27.17 -15.75
CA GLN A 254 22.27 26.79 -16.34
C GLN A 254 21.15 27.80 -16.05
N ILE A 255 21.09 28.38 -14.84
CA ILE A 255 19.96 29.21 -14.37
C ILE A 255 20.27 30.72 -14.53
N TYR A 256 21.54 31.12 -14.45
CA TYR A 256 21.97 32.52 -14.35
C TYR A 256 22.99 32.88 -15.43
N PRO A 257 22.57 32.97 -16.72
CA PRO A 257 23.49 33.24 -17.83
C PRO A 257 24.27 34.56 -17.62
N GLY A 258 25.60 34.46 -17.78
CA GLY A 258 26.54 35.56 -17.59
C GLY A 258 26.88 35.90 -16.13
N TRP A 259 26.50 35.07 -15.13
CA TRP A 259 26.77 35.37 -13.72
C TRP A 259 28.24 35.65 -13.40
N LYS A 260 29.18 34.96 -14.08
CA LYS A 260 30.63 35.13 -13.87
C LYS A 260 31.06 36.57 -14.13
N GLU A 261 30.62 37.16 -15.25
CA GLU A 261 30.89 38.56 -15.59
C GLU A 261 30.16 39.51 -14.63
N LYS A 262 28.85 39.27 -14.40
CA LYS A 262 27.99 40.13 -13.57
C LYS A 262 28.39 40.16 -12.08
N LEU A 263 29.07 39.13 -11.57
CA LEU A 263 29.63 39.05 -10.21
C LEU A 263 31.16 39.26 -10.17
N GLY A 264 31.80 39.62 -11.29
CA GLY A 264 33.22 40.01 -11.36
C GLY A 264 34.22 38.87 -11.17
N TYR A 265 33.88 37.64 -11.59
CA TYR A 265 34.71 36.46 -11.42
C TYR A 265 35.59 36.16 -12.64
N THR A 266 36.90 35.99 -12.41
CA THR A 266 37.94 35.93 -13.46
C THR A 266 38.92 34.74 -13.32
N GLY A 267 38.66 33.79 -12.43
CA GLY A 267 39.55 32.65 -12.15
C GLY A 267 39.19 31.34 -12.87
N GLU A 268 40.17 30.45 -13.03
CA GLU A 268 39.93 29.08 -13.52
C GLU A 268 39.24 28.17 -12.48
N SER A 269 38.55 27.14 -12.98
CA SER A 269 37.52 26.41 -12.25
C SER A 269 37.98 25.09 -11.64
N SER A 270 38.21 25.08 -10.32
CA SER A 270 37.97 23.89 -9.49
C SER A 270 37.79 24.29 -8.02
N VAL A 271 36.58 24.09 -7.49
CA VAL A 271 36.28 24.29 -6.07
C VAL A 271 35.75 22.97 -5.51
N GLN A 272 36.60 22.25 -4.78
CA GLN A 272 36.13 21.14 -3.95
C GLN A 272 35.33 21.70 -2.77
N ALA A 273 34.34 20.95 -2.27
CA ALA A 273 33.65 21.29 -1.03
C ALA A 273 34.68 21.37 0.12
N ALA A 274 34.53 22.32 1.04
CA ALA A 274 35.45 22.47 2.16
C ALA A 274 35.51 21.18 3.00
N THR A 275 36.70 20.71 3.33
CA THR A 275 36.89 19.57 4.24
C THR A 275 36.48 19.97 5.66
N PHE A 276 35.61 19.19 6.31
CA PHE A 276 35.23 19.46 7.69
C PHE A 276 36.34 19.01 8.65
N ASP A 277 37.10 19.97 9.18
CA ASP A 277 38.22 19.72 10.08
C ASP A 277 37.73 19.34 11.49
N TRP A 278 37.44 18.05 11.66
CA TRP A 278 37.08 17.44 12.95
C TRP A 278 38.13 17.68 14.06
N ALA A 279 39.40 17.93 13.70
CA ALA A 279 40.49 18.07 14.65
C ALA A 279 40.59 19.48 15.28
N LYS A 280 39.95 20.51 14.72
CA LYS A 280 40.09 21.92 15.15
C LYS A 280 39.49 22.30 16.53
N LYS A 281 39.39 21.34 17.46
CA LYS A 281 39.30 21.57 18.92
C LYS A 281 40.33 20.81 19.76
N ALA A 282 41.27 20.10 19.13
CA ALA A 282 42.52 19.62 19.71
C ALA A 282 43.70 20.39 19.09
N ALA A 283 44.85 20.44 19.76
CA ALA A 283 45.89 21.44 19.45
C ALA A 283 47.05 20.92 18.55
N ALA A 284 47.41 21.75 17.56
CA ALA A 284 48.74 22.00 16.98
C ALA A 284 49.76 20.83 16.78
N ALA A 285 49.97 20.45 15.50
CA ALA A 285 51.22 19.91 14.95
C ALA A 285 51.28 20.17 13.41
N ALA A 286 52.35 19.80 12.69
CA ALA A 286 52.61 20.24 11.30
C ALA A 286 53.20 19.16 10.36
N PHE A 287 53.19 19.43 9.03
CA PHE A 287 53.94 18.74 7.93
C PHE A 287 53.48 17.29 7.58
N VAL A 288 53.49 16.71 6.35
CA VAL A 288 53.83 17.05 4.93
C VAL A 288 52.85 16.24 4.02
N GLY A 289 52.48 16.53 2.75
CA GLY A 289 52.75 17.66 1.83
C GLY A 289 53.29 17.26 0.42
N SER A 290 52.44 16.85 -0.54
CA SER A 290 52.86 16.45 -1.92
C SER A 290 51.88 16.90 -3.03
N SER A 291 52.29 16.80 -4.31
CA SER A 291 51.61 17.42 -5.47
C SER A 291 51.51 16.48 -6.70
N VAL A 292 50.49 16.70 -7.54
CA VAL A 292 50.30 16.06 -8.86
C VAL A 292 49.75 17.09 -9.86
N ALA A 293 50.13 16.97 -11.13
CA ALA A 293 49.75 17.86 -12.24
C ALA A 293 49.36 17.02 -13.49
N PRO A 294 48.85 17.59 -14.60
CA PRO A 294 47.44 17.38 -14.95
C PRO A 294 47.19 16.49 -16.18
N ALA A 295 45.97 15.97 -16.29
CA ALA A 295 45.50 15.22 -17.45
C ALA A 295 45.17 16.16 -18.65
N GLN A 296 45.36 15.66 -19.87
CA GLN A 296 44.88 16.34 -21.09
C GLN A 296 43.43 16.00 -21.39
N LYS A 297 42.76 16.93 -22.11
CA LYS A 297 41.34 16.84 -22.49
C LYS A 297 41.16 16.08 -23.80
N GLU A 298 40.04 15.40 -23.93
CA GLU A 298 39.25 15.47 -25.16
C GLU A 298 37.76 15.56 -24.81
N SER A 299 36.96 16.20 -25.67
CA SER A 299 35.67 16.77 -25.27
C SER A 299 34.48 16.29 -26.11
N SER A 300 33.62 15.48 -25.49
CA SER A 300 32.22 15.30 -25.88
C SER A 300 31.31 15.77 -24.74
N VAL A 301 30.31 16.59 -25.05
CA VAL A 301 29.37 17.14 -24.06
C VAL A 301 28.25 16.13 -23.81
N THR A 302 28.57 15.11 -23.01
CA THR A 302 27.56 14.22 -22.41
C THR A 302 26.93 14.88 -21.18
N CYS A 303 25.70 14.53 -20.85
CA CYS A 303 24.96 15.06 -19.69
C CYS A 303 25.44 14.42 -18.38
N ARG A 304 26.69 14.67 -17.99
CA ARG A 304 27.32 13.99 -16.85
C ARG A 304 26.64 14.34 -15.52
N ALA A 305 26.32 13.30 -14.75
CA ALA A 305 26.17 13.37 -13.30
C ALA A 305 27.55 13.63 -12.65
N LEU A 306 27.60 13.72 -11.32
CA LEU A 306 28.88 13.60 -10.61
C LEU A 306 29.31 12.13 -10.70
N ASP A 307 30.42 11.86 -11.37
CA ASP A 307 31.01 10.52 -11.40
C ASP A 307 31.58 10.18 -10.01
N GLN A 308 31.06 9.10 -9.43
CA GLN A 308 31.45 8.57 -8.12
C GLN A 308 31.89 7.10 -8.21
N SER A 309 32.18 6.62 -9.43
CA SER A 309 32.52 5.22 -9.71
C SER A 309 33.76 4.76 -8.95
N SER A 310 34.74 5.65 -8.75
CA SER A 310 35.96 5.41 -7.97
C SER A 310 35.76 5.30 -6.45
N ARG A 311 34.52 5.36 -5.97
CA ARG A 311 34.14 5.16 -4.56
C ARG A 311 33.06 4.10 -4.36
N TYR A 312 32.00 4.14 -5.19
CA TYR A 312 30.82 3.29 -5.01
C TYR A 312 30.76 2.09 -5.97
N ALA A 313 31.81 1.82 -6.74
CA ALA A 313 31.96 0.61 -7.51
C ALA A 313 33.34 -0.03 -7.26
N ASP A 314 33.35 -1.34 -7.03
CA ASP A 314 34.54 -2.17 -7.02
C ASP A 314 34.22 -3.50 -7.73
N LEU A 315 34.43 -3.49 -9.05
CA LEU A 315 34.20 -4.64 -9.92
C LEU A 315 35.31 -5.70 -9.82
N SER A 316 36.17 -5.64 -8.80
CA SER A 316 37.15 -6.68 -8.47
C SER A 316 36.71 -7.58 -7.30
N LEU A 317 35.58 -7.27 -6.66
CA LEU A 317 35.00 -8.09 -5.60
C LEU A 317 34.31 -9.33 -6.16
N ASP A 318 34.65 -10.49 -5.61
CA ASP A 318 34.07 -11.78 -5.98
C ASP A 318 32.77 -12.09 -5.20
N GLU A 319 31.77 -12.65 -5.88
CA GLU A 319 30.44 -12.93 -5.31
C GLU A 319 30.47 -14.09 -4.32
N GLU A 320 31.24 -15.15 -4.57
CA GLU A 320 31.40 -16.27 -3.65
C GLU A 320 32.13 -15.81 -2.37
N GLU A 321 33.17 -14.97 -2.49
CA GLU A 321 33.82 -14.36 -1.32
C GLU A 321 32.88 -13.41 -0.55
N LEU A 322 32.06 -12.60 -1.23
CA LEU A 322 31.09 -11.72 -0.56
C LEU A 322 30.04 -12.51 0.24
N ILE A 323 29.52 -13.59 -0.33
CA ILE A 323 28.59 -14.55 0.31
C ILE A 323 29.27 -15.23 1.50
N LYS A 324 30.42 -15.87 1.27
CA LYS A 324 31.22 -16.62 2.27
C LYS A 324 31.69 -15.76 3.44
N ASN A 325 31.95 -14.47 3.22
CA ASN A 325 32.28 -13.52 4.29
C ASN A 325 31.09 -13.18 5.19
N GLY A 326 29.85 -13.41 4.76
CA GLY A 326 28.63 -13.28 5.57
C GLY A 326 28.33 -11.86 6.11
N LYS A 327 28.97 -10.83 5.55
CA LYS A 327 28.91 -9.44 6.03
C LYS A 327 28.03 -8.52 5.19
N HIS A 328 27.63 -8.93 3.99
CA HIS A 328 26.89 -8.12 3.04
C HIS A 328 25.53 -8.73 2.72
N LEU A 329 24.49 -7.90 2.68
CA LEU A 329 23.24 -8.23 2.01
C LEU A 329 23.45 -7.88 0.52
N LEU A 330 23.25 -8.84 -0.37
CA LEU A 330 23.45 -8.63 -1.81
C LEU A 330 22.09 -8.42 -2.48
N VAL A 331 22.02 -7.50 -3.44
CA VAL A 331 20.79 -7.19 -4.18
C VAL A 331 21.09 -7.19 -5.66
N ALA A 332 20.30 -7.95 -6.43
CA ALA A 332 20.38 -7.98 -7.89
C ALA A 332 19.24 -7.15 -8.49
N TYR A 333 19.59 -6.23 -9.37
CA TYR A 333 18.68 -5.31 -10.05
C TYR A 333 18.74 -5.49 -11.57
N ILE A 334 17.60 -5.31 -12.22
CA ILE A 334 17.56 -4.82 -13.60
C ILE A 334 17.43 -3.30 -13.52
N MET A 335 18.38 -2.57 -14.11
CA MET A 335 18.52 -1.12 -14.01
C MET A 335 18.95 -0.51 -15.34
N LYS A 336 18.26 0.55 -15.75
CA LYS A 336 18.54 1.30 -16.98
C LYS A 336 18.77 2.78 -16.69
N PRO A 337 19.93 3.35 -17.04
CA PRO A 337 20.15 4.80 -17.03
C PRO A 337 19.27 5.51 -18.05
N LYS A 338 18.90 6.77 -17.81
CA LYS A 338 18.23 7.58 -18.85
C LYS A 338 19.18 7.88 -20.00
N ALA A 339 18.61 8.06 -21.19
CA ALA A 339 19.35 8.40 -22.40
C ALA A 339 20.32 9.58 -22.17
N GLY A 340 21.62 9.35 -22.42
CA GLY A 340 22.69 10.34 -22.27
C GLY A 340 23.50 10.26 -20.98
N TYR A 341 23.16 9.35 -20.05
CA TYR A 341 23.95 8.99 -18.88
C TYR A 341 24.77 7.71 -19.12
N ASP A 342 25.83 7.52 -18.32
CA ASP A 342 26.73 6.35 -18.37
C ASP A 342 26.29 5.27 -17.37
N TYR A 343 26.42 3.99 -17.74
CA TYR A 343 25.91 2.88 -16.93
C TYR A 343 26.63 2.74 -15.59
N LEU A 344 27.97 2.77 -15.58
CA LEU A 344 28.76 2.59 -14.36
C LEU A 344 28.61 3.81 -13.44
N ALA A 345 28.64 5.02 -13.99
CA ALA A 345 28.45 6.24 -13.21
C ALA A 345 27.04 6.33 -12.59
N THR A 346 25.99 5.93 -13.32
CA THR A 346 24.62 5.87 -12.78
C THR A 346 24.47 4.73 -11.77
N ALA A 347 25.08 3.56 -11.97
CA ALA A 347 25.11 2.48 -10.98
C ALA A 347 25.79 2.91 -9.67
N ALA A 348 26.94 3.58 -9.76
CA ALA A 348 27.66 4.14 -8.61
C ALA A 348 26.83 5.23 -7.88
N HIS A 349 26.12 6.09 -8.62
CA HIS A 349 25.19 7.06 -8.05
C HIS A 349 23.98 6.38 -7.37
N PHE A 350 23.48 5.27 -7.93
CA PHE A 350 22.41 4.46 -7.34
C PHE A 350 22.87 3.85 -5.99
N ALA A 351 24.07 3.28 -5.94
CA ALA A 351 24.65 2.74 -4.71
C ALA A 351 24.91 3.84 -3.66
N ALA A 352 25.38 5.02 -4.08
CA ALA A 352 25.57 6.19 -3.22
C ALA A 352 24.26 6.66 -2.56
N GLU A 353 23.20 6.89 -3.36
CA GLU A 353 21.87 7.31 -2.89
C GLU A 353 21.11 6.20 -2.13
N SER A 354 21.62 4.96 -2.17
CA SER A 354 21.10 3.80 -1.42
C SER A 354 21.90 3.49 -0.15
N SER A 355 22.92 4.29 0.21
CA SER A 355 23.79 4.01 1.38
C SER A 355 24.24 5.26 2.14
N THR A 356 25.36 5.86 1.75
CA THR A 356 26.10 6.88 2.54
C THR A 356 26.31 8.21 1.81
N GLY A 357 25.95 8.27 0.52
CA GLY A 357 26.37 9.33 -0.39
C GLY A 357 25.27 10.32 -0.74
N THR A 358 25.62 11.26 -1.62
CA THR A 358 24.61 11.97 -2.40
C THR A 358 25.18 12.51 -3.72
N ASN A 359 24.38 13.23 -4.50
CA ASN A 359 24.73 13.78 -5.81
C ASN A 359 25.81 14.91 -5.81
N VAL A 360 26.41 15.20 -4.66
CA VAL A 360 27.55 16.12 -4.46
C VAL A 360 28.44 15.62 -3.32
N ASN A 361 29.73 15.94 -3.37
CA ASN A 361 30.62 15.74 -2.23
C ASN A 361 30.17 16.61 -1.04
N VAL A 362 30.12 16.02 0.16
CA VAL A 362 29.72 16.70 1.40
C VAL A 362 30.89 16.73 2.38
N CYS A 363 31.02 17.83 3.12
CA CYS A 363 32.17 18.07 4.00
C CYS A 363 32.33 17.03 5.14
N THR A 364 31.27 16.31 5.48
CA THR A 364 31.16 15.41 6.65
C THR A 364 31.60 13.98 6.42
N THR A 365 31.91 13.55 5.18
CA THR A 365 32.39 12.19 4.92
C THR A 365 33.78 11.98 5.52
N ASP A 366 33.91 10.99 6.41
CA ASP A 366 35.17 10.49 6.96
C ASP A 366 35.49 9.08 6.43
N ASP A 367 36.63 8.52 6.84
CA ASP A 367 37.06 7.19 6.39
C ASP A 367 36.25 6.04 7.00
N PHE A 368 35.60 6.25 8.15
CA PHE A 368 34.65 5.28 8.71
C PHE A 368 33.37 5.21 7.86
N THR A 369 32.85 6.36 7.41
CA THR A 369 31.72 6.44 6.47
C THR A 369 32.02 5.63 5.21
N LYS A 370 33.23 5.78 4.64
CA LYS A 370 33.66 5.01 3.46
C LYS A 370 33.69 3.50 3.69
N SER A 371 34.07 3.06 4.89
CA SER A 371 34.13 1.62 5.24
C SER A 371 32.76 0.93 5.37
N VAL A 372 31.66 1.70 5.25
CA VAL A 372 30.28 1.17 5.20
C VAL A 372 29.53 1.60 3.93
N ASP A 373 30.21 2.10 2.90
CA ASP A 373 29.63 2.37 1.59
C ASP A 373 29.03 1.08 0.98
N ALA A 374 27.88 1.17 0.30
CA ALA A 374 27.41 0.08 -0.54
C ALA A 374 28.13 0.11 -1.89
N LEU A 375 28.57 -1.05 -2.38
CA LEU A 375 29.43 -1.15 -3.56
C LEU A 375 28.75 -1.90 -4.69
N VAL A 376 28.73 -1.30 -5.89
CA VAL A 376 28.46 -2.02 -7.13
C VAL A 376 29.64 -2.96 -7.39
N TYR A 377 29.37 -4.27 -7.41
CA TYR A 377 30.41 -5.29 -7.63
C TYR A 377 30.26 -6.01 -8.97
N TYR A 378 29.09 -5.92 -9.61
CA TYR A 378 28.82 -6.48 -10.92
C TYR A 378 27.89 -5.56 -11.72
N ILE A 379 28.18 -5.41 -13.01
CA ILE A 379 27.29 -4.82 -14.01
C ILE A 379 27.34 -5.61 -15.32
N ASP A 380 26.21 -5.73 -16.00
CA ASP A 380 26.11 -6.12 -17.41
C ASP A 380 25.21 -5.10 -18.13
N PRO A 381 25.79 -4.09 -18.80
CA PRO A 381 25.02 -3.07 -19.51
C PRO A 381 24.21 -3.60 -20.70
N ASP A 382 24.56 -4.76 -21.29
CA ASP A 382 23.86 -5.33 -22.44
C ASP A 382 22.58 -6.09 -22.00
N ASN A 383 22.59 -6.65 -20.78
CA ASN A 383 21.43 -7.29 -20.14
C ASN A 383 20.72 -6.39 -19.10
N GLU A 384 21.13 -5.13 -18.98
CA GLU A 384 20.67 -4.16 -17.96
C GLU A 384 20.85 -4.63 -16.49
N GLU A 385 21.80 -5.53 -16.21
CA GLU A 385 22.02 -6.05 -14.85
C GLU A 385 22.95 -5.19 -14.00
N MET A 386 22.65 -5.09 -12.70
CA MET A 386 23.47 -4.45 -11.69
C MET A 386 23.35 -5.20 -10.37
N LYS A 387 24.47 -5.61 -9.74
CA LYS A 387 24.47 -6.17 -8.38
C LYS A 387 25.21 -5.24 -7.41
N ILE A 388 24.60 -5.01 -6.24
CA ILE A 388 25.13 -4.15 -5.18
C ILE A 388 25.28 -4.95 -3.88
N ALA A 389 26.44 -4.80 -3.23
CA ALA A 389 26.73 -5.34 -1.91
C ALA A 389 26.53 -4.26 -0.84
N TYR A 390 25.63 -4.50 0.11
CA TYR A 390 25.33 -3.59 1.22
C TYR A 390 25.93 -4.11 2.52
N PRO A 391 26.91 -3.42 3.13
CA PRO A 391 27.43 -3.78 4.45
C PRO A 391 26.30 -3.88 5.48
N THR A 392 26.20 -5.01 6.17
CA THR A 392 25.07 -5.28 7.10
C THR A 392 25.00 -4.31 8.28
N LEU A 393 26.06 -3.54 8.53
CA LEU A 393 26.12 -2.41 9.47
C LEU A 393 25.21 -1.23 9.10
N LEU A 394 24.82 -1.09 7.82
CA LEU A 394 23.90 -0.03 7.37
C LEU A 394 22.46 -0.22 7.86
N PHE A 395 22.01 -1.47 8.04
CA PHE A 395 20.60 -1.75 8.33
C PHE A 395 20.28 -1.55 9.81
N ASP A 396 19.27 -0.72 10.07
CA ASP A 396 18.83 -0.31 11.39
C ASP A 396 18.29 -1.48 12.22
N ARG A 397 18.38 -1.35 13.55
CA ARG A 397 18.05 -2.37 14.55
C ARG A 397 17.14 -1.79 15.63
N ASN A 398 16.29 -2.64 16.19
CA ASN A 398 15.48 -2.27 17.33
C ASN A 398 16.35 -1.95 18.56
N ILE A 399 16.13 -0.82 19.23
CA ILE A 399 16.73 -0.50 20.53
C ILE A 399 16.11 -1.32 21.67
N THR A 400 14.92 -1.91 21.45
CA THR A 400 14.18 -2.72 22.42
C THR A 400 14.61 -4.18 22.49
N ASP A 401 14.98 -4.81 21.37
CA ASP A 401 15.32 -6.25 21.31
C ASP A 401 16.54 -6.59 20.44
N GLY A 402 17.18 -5.61 19.78
CA GLY A 402 18.34 -5.79 18.91
C GLY A 402 18.05 -6.42 17.53
N ARG A 403 16.80 -6.75 17.23
CA ARG A 403 16.40 -7.43 15.98
C ARG A 403 16.45 -6.49 14.77
N ALA A 404 16.49 -7.10 13.58
CA ALA A 404 16.49 -6.39 12.31
C ALA A 404 15.07 -5.97 11.89
N MET A 405 14.98 -4.90 11.10
CA MET A 405 13.72 -4.41 10.52
C MET A 405 13.80 -4.37 8.99
N MET A 406 12.80 -4.94 8.34
CA MET A 406 12.66 -5.00 6.89
C MET A 406 12.38 -3.61 6.31
N CYS A 407 11.70 -2.73 7.03
CA CYS A 407 11.52 -1.35 6.60
C CYS A 407 12.87 -0.65 6.33
N SER A 408 13.92 -0.93 7.12
CA SER A 408 15.27 -0.38 6.87
C SER A 408 15.95 -1.01 5.66
N VAL A 409 15.73 -2.30 5.38
CA VAL A 409 16.21 -2.94 4.15
C VAL A 409 15.59 -2.24 2.94
N LEU A 410 14.27 -2.02 2.99
CA LEU A 410 13.51 -1.38 1.91
C LEU A 410 13.84 0.11 1.74
N THR A 411 14.01 0.90 2.80
CA THR A 411 14.45 2.31 2.73
C THR A 411 15.81 2.46 2.03
N LEU A 412 16.70 1.48 2.15
CA LEU A 412 18.02 1.50 1.52
C LEU A 412 18.00 0.90 0.11
N SER A 413 17.56 -0.35 -0.06
CA SER A 413 17.64 -1.04 -1.37
C SER A 413 16.59 -0.59 -2.38
N ILE A 414 15.42 -0.12 -1.95
CA ILE A 414 14.34 0.29 -2.87
C ILE A 414 13.67 1.61 -2.47
N GLY A 415 14.43 2.46 -1.77
CA GLY A 415 13.96 3.72 -1.23
C GLY A 415 14.10 4.89 -2.20
N ASN A 416 14.99 5.83 -1.89
CA ASN A 416 15.14 7.07 -2.67
C ASN A 416 15.62 6.82 -4.12
N ASN A 417 16.32 5.71 -4.36
CA ASN A 417 16.75 5.30 -5.70
C ASN A 417 15.59 5.18 -6.71
N GLN A 418 14.37 4.86 -6.24
CA GLN A 418 13.17 4.77 -7.07
C GLN A 418 12.65 6.12 -7.59
N GLY A 419 13.24 7.25 -7.18
CA GLY A 419 12.89 8.59 -7.65
C GLY A 419 14.04 9.35 -8.33
N MET A 420 15.18 8.70 -8.61
CA MET A 420 16.35 9.33 -9.23
C MET A 420 16.05 9.83 -10.65
N GLY A 421 16.37 11.11 -10.90
CA GLY A 421 16.11 11.78 -12.17
C GLY A 421 16.95 11.29 -13.36
N ASP A 422 18.07 10.61 -13.11
CA ASP A 422 19.02 10.04 -14.08
C ASP A 422 18.83 8.53 -14.35
N VAL A 423 17.94 7.85 -13.62
CA VAL A 423 17.61 6.43 -13.79
C VAL A 423 16.26 6.30 -14.52
N GLU A 424 16.22 5.61 -15.65
CA GLU A 424 14.97 5.35 -16.39
C GLU A 424 14.11 4.34 -15.64
N TYR A 425 14.72 3.29 -15.10
CA TYR A 425 14.09 2.39 -14.14
C TYR A 425 15.12 1.53 -13.39
N GLY A 426 14.68 0.91 -12.29
CA GLY A 426 15.48 0.03 -11.47
C GLY A 426 14.59 -0.87 -10.61
N LYS A 427 14.70 -2.19 -10.74
CA LYS A 427 13.84 -3.19 -10.08
C LYS A 427 14.65 -4.31 -9.49
N ILE A 428 14.40 -4.67 -8.23
CA ILE A 428 15.04 -5.81 -7.57
C ILE A 428 14.42 -7.13 -8.06
N TYR A 429 15.29 -8.05 -8.48
CA TYR A 429 14.91 -9.41 -8.89
C TYR A 429 15.23 -10.47 -7.83
N ASP A 430 16.28 -10.26 -7.02
CA ASP A 430 16.64 -11.14 -5.89
C ASP A 430 17.39 -10.37 -4.78
N ILE A 431 17.34 -10.90 -3.56
CA ILE A 431 18.06 -10.42 -2.36
C ILE A 431 18.67 -11.63 -1.64
N TYR A 432 19.98 -11.60 -1.39
CA TYR A 432 20.67 -12.55 -0.51
C TYR A 432 20.75 -12.02 0.92
N PHE A 433 20.26 -12.81 1.89
CA PHE A 433 20.39 -12.51 3.32
C PHE A 433 21.51 -13.38 3.93
N PRO A 434 22.63 -12.79 4.40
CA PRO A 434 23.71 -13.56 5.01
C PRO A 434 23.28 -14.11 6.39
N PRO A 435 23.73 -15.31 6.81
CA PRO A 435 23.26 -15.97 8.03
C PRO A 435 23.30 -15.12 9.31
N ALA A 436 24.34 -14.30 9.48
CA ALA A 436 24.50 -13.44 10.66
C ALA A 436 23.44 -12.30 10.74
N TYR A 437 22.87 -11.91 9.60
CA TYR A 437 21.80 -10.91 9.52
C TYR A 437 20.41 -11.58 9.43
N LEU A 438 20.28 -12.69 8.72
CA LEU A 438 19.04 -13.46 8.59
C LEU A 438 18.48 -13.89 9.96
N ARG A 439 19.34 -14.39 10.85
CA ARG A 439 18.97 -14.83 12.22
C ARG A 439 18.47 -13.71 13.14
N LEU A 440 18.54 -12.43 12.72
CA LEU A 440 18.03 -11.29 13.48
C LEU A 440 16.57 -10.92 13.16
N PHE A 441 15.97 -11.53 12.13
CA PHE A 441 14.56 -11.33 11.81
C PHE A 441 13.64 -12.29 12.60
N ASP A 442 12.33 -12.05 12.54
CA ASP A 442 11.34 -12.79 13.35
C ASP A 442 11.04 -14.19 12.79
N GLY A 443 11.03 -14.37 11.46
CA GLY A 443 10.67 -15.63 10.80
C GLY A 443 9.25 -16.14 11.13
N PRO A 444 8.71 -17.18 10.47
CA PRO A 444 7.36 -17.65 10.76
C PRO A 444 7.30 -18.43 12.08
N ASN A 445 6.30 -18.16 12.92
CA ASN A 445 6.12 -18.90 14.18
C ASN A 445 5.23 -20.14 14.00
N CYS A 446 4.16 -20.01 13.21
CA CYS A 446 3.27 -21.09 12.77
C CYS A 446 3.36 -21.29 11.25
N ASN A 447 2.96 -22.45 10.72
CA ASN A 447 2.87 -22.72 9.28
C ASN A 447 1.84 -23.82 8.96
N VAL A 448 1.89 -24.42 7.76
CA VAL A 448 0.97 -25.46 7.30
C VAL A 448 0.90 -26.68 8.21
N VAL A 449 1.98 -27.01 8.93
CA VAL A 449 2.05 -28.17 9.84
C VAL A 449 1.12 -27.99 11.04
N ASP A 450 1.00 -26.76 11.55
CA ASP A 450 0.04 -26.44 12.62
C ASP A 450 -1.41 -26.61 12.13
N MET A 451 -1.68 -26.27 10.86
CA MET A 451 -3.00 -26.45 10.24
C MET A 451 -3.31 -27.92 9.95
N TRP A 452 -2.33 -28.72 9.54
CA TRP A 452 -2.48 -30.17 9.41
C TRP A 452 -2.78 -30.84 10.76
N ARG A 453 -2.14 -30.40 11.86
CA ARG A 453 -2.46 -30.84 13.23
C ARG A 453 -3.93 -30.57 13.56
N ILE A 454 -4.40 -29.34 13.36
CA ILE A 454 -5.79 -28.95 13.67
C ILE A 454 -6.80 -29.75 12.82
N LEU A 455 -6.41 -30.14 11.59
CA LEU A 455 -7.21 -30.98 10.69
C LEU A 455 -7.02 -32.51 10.90
N ASN A 456 -6.31 -32.93 11.96
CA ASN A 456 -6.00 -34.34 12.27
C ASN A 456 -5.28 -35.10 11.14
N ARG A 457 -4.31 -34.46 10.47
CA ARG A 457 -3.52 -35.04 9.36
C ARG A 457 -2.08 -35.33 9.76
N GLY A 458 -1.35 -36.02 8.87
CA GLY A 458 0.08 -36.24 9.01
C GLY A 458 0.86 -34.93 9.07
N MET A 459 1.78 -34.83 10.03
CA MET A 459 2.61 -33.64 10.26
C MET A 459 3.72 -33.45 9.21
N SER A 460 3.95 -34.47 8.38
CA SER A 460 4.74 -34.41 7.15
C SER A 460 3.83 -34.79 5.97
N ASN A 461 3.89 -34.03 4.88
CA ASN A 461 3.10 -34.22 3.67
C ASN A 461 1.57 -34.35 3.89
N GLY A 462 1.00 -33.56 4.81
CA GLY A 462 -0.44 -33.55 5.12
C GLY A 462 -1.36 -33.02 3.99
N GLY A 463 -0.78 -32.60 2.87
CA GLY A 463 -1.47 -32.31 1.61
C GLY A 463 -2.37 -31.07 1.61
N LEU A 464 -3.22 -30.99 0.59
CA LEU A 464 -3.98 -29.81 0.22
C LEU A 464 -4.97 -29.43 1.32
N ILE A 465 -4.89 -28.19 1.81
CA ILE A 465 -5.97 -27.60 2.60
C ILE A 465 -6.95 -26.96 1.62
N VAL A 466 -8.14 -27.55 1.48
CA VAL A 466 -9.17 -27.11 0.54
C VAL A 466 -9.97 -25.99 1.18
N GLY A 467 -9.77 -24.78 0.68
CA GLY A 467 -10.46 -23.61 1.17
C GLY A 467 -11.11 -22.76 0.09
N THR A 468 -11.81 -21.72 0.55
CA THR A 468 -12.50 -20.74 -0.28
C THR A 468 -12.40 -19.33 0.29
N ILE A 469 -13.00 -18.38 -0.44
CA ILE A 469 -13.22 -17.01 0.00
C ILE A 469 -14.72 -16.75 -0.06
N ILE A 470 -15.31 -16.15 0.98
CA ILE A 470 -16.73 -15.77 0.94
C ILE A 470 -16.98 -14.73 -0.15
N LYS A 471 -18.07 -14.92 -0.90
CA LYS A 471 -18.53 -14.03 -1.98
C LYS A 471 -20.03 -13.75 -1.83
N PRO A 472 -20.54 -12.57 -2.25
CA PRO A 472 -19.84 -11.44 -2.86
C PRO A 472 -18.78 -10.78 -1.95
N LYS A 473 -17.88 -9.99 -2.56
CA LYS A 473 -16.73 -9.36 -1.88
C LYS A 473 -17.16 -8.56 -0.64
N LEU A 474 -18.22 -7.78 -0.79
CA LEU A 474 -18.95 -7.09 0.28
C LEU A 474 -20.46 -7.24 0.01
N GLY A 475 -21.27 -6.94 1.01
CA GLY A 475 -22.75 -6.88 0.90
C GLY A 475 -23.52 -8.02 1.57
N LEU A 476 -22.86 -9.11 2.00
CA LEU A 476 -23.51 -10.09 2.89
C LEU A 476 -23.63 -9.51 4.31
N GLN A 477 -24.84 -9.60 4.87
CA GLN A 477 -25.12 -9.37 6.28
C GLN A 477 -24.61 -10.55 7.15
N PRO A 478 -24.49 -10.38 8.49
CA PRO A 478 -23.89 -11.37 9.40
C PRO A 478 -24.42 -12.79 9.28
N LYS A 479 -25.75 -12.97 9.26
CA LYS A 479 -26.38 -14.30 9.17
C LYS A 479 -26.13 -14.98 7.80
N PRO A 480 -26.44 -14.34 6.64
CA PRO A 480 -26.07 -14.90 5.33
C PRO A 480 -24.57 -15.21 5.18
N PHE A 481 -23.69 -14.45 5.83
CA PHE A 481 -22.26 -14.75 5.87
C PHE A 481 -21.95 -16.06 6.61
N GLY A 482 -22.51 -16.26 7.81
CA GLY A 482 -22.39 -17.50 8.56
C GLY A 482 -22.99 -18.71 7.83
N GLU A 483 -24.16 -18.54 7.21
CA GLU A 483 -24.82 -19.59 6.42
C GLU A 483 -24.01 -19.98 5.17
N ALA A 484 -23.37 -19.02 4.49
CA ALA A 484 -22.42 -19.30 3.41
C ALA A 484 -21.15 -20.02 3.90
N CYS A 485 -20.64 -19.69 5.09
CA CYS A 485 -19.51 -20.39 5.71
C CYS A 485 -19.86 -21.86 6.00
N TYR A 486 -21.02 -22.09 6.63
CA TYR A 486 -21.55 -23.41 6.92
C TYR A 486 -21.71 -24.27 5.65
N ALA A 487 -22.30 -23.69 4.59
CA ALA A 487 -22.56 -24.38 3.33
C ALA A 487 -21.27 -24.85 2.63
N PHE A 488 -20.14 -24.15 2.80
CA PHE A 488 -18.83 -24.59 2.31
C PHE A 488 -18.16 -25.62 3.24
N TRP A 489 -18.10 -25.37 4.55
CA TRP A 489 -17.42 -26.27 5.51
C TRP A 489 -18.03 -27.68 5.58
N GLN A 490 -19.27 -27.84 5.11
CA GLN A 490 -19.91 -29.12 4.83
C GLN A 490 -19.16 -30.02 3.82
N GLY A 491 -18.18 -29.49 3.09
CA GLY A 491 -17.25 -30.25 2.22
C GLY A 491 -15.79 -29.80 2.27
N GLY A 492 -15.51 -28.53 2.61
CA GLY A 492 -14.15 -27.98 2.67
C GLY A 492 -13.56 -27.83 4.07
N ASP A 493 -12.29 -27.44 4.13
CA ASP A 493 -11.50 -27.24 5.35
C ASP A 493 -11.52 -25.77 5.81
N PHE A 494 -11.22 -24.84 4.90
CA PHE A 494 -10.73 -23.48 5.23
C PHE A 494 -11.52 -22.35 4.57
N ILE A 495 -11.75 -21.23 5.28
CA ILE A 495 -12.40 -20.04 4.71
C ILE A 495 -11.61 -18.80 5.10
N LYS A 496 -11.25 -17.94 4.13
CA LYS A 496 -10.78 -16.57 4.42
C LYS A 496 -11.90 -15.55 4.23
N ASN A 497 -11.83 -14.46 4.98
CA ASN A 497 -12.43 -13.19 4.55
C ASN A 497 -11.89 -12.78 3.17
N ASP A 498 -12.72 -12.17 2.33
CA ASP A 498 -12.24 -11.37 1.20
C ASP A 498 -11.59 -10.09 1.73
N GLU A 499 -10.63 -9.51 1.00
CA GLU A 499 -9.71 -8.54 1.60
C GLU A 499 -10.32 -7.26 2.20
N PRO A 500 -11.43 -6.68 1.71
CA PRO A 500 -12.01 -5.51 2.36
C PRO A 500 -12.96 -5.87 3.52
N GLN A 501 -13.31 -7.14 3.73
CA GLN A 501 -14.28 -7.53 4.76
C GLN A 501 -13.68 -7.29 6.15
N GLY A 502 -14.37 -6.57 7.02
CA GLY A 502 -13.87 -6.27 8.36
C GLY A 502 -14.98 -5.85 9.32
N ASN A 503 -15.32 -4.54 9.33
CA ASN A 503 -16.32 -3.97 10.22
C ASN A 503 -17.19 -2.92 9.51
N GLN A 504 -17.72 -3.28 8.34
CA GLN A 504 -18.64 -2.42 7.59
C GLN A 504 -19.98 -2.28 8.33
N VAL A 505 -20.64 -1.12 8.19
CA VAL A 505 -21.88 -0.80 8.95
C VAL A 505 -23.04 -1.78 8.71
N PHE A 506 -23.07 -2.49 7.58
CA PHE A 506 -24.07 -3.51 7.23
C PHE A 506 -23.68 -4.94 7.64
N CYS A 507 -22.46 -5.16 8.15
CA CYS A 507 -21.93 -6.45 8.56
C CYS A 507 -20.80 -6.23 9.57
N GLN A 508 -21.17 -5.88 10.80
CA GLN A 508 -20.21 -5.53 11.83
C GLN A 508 -19.54 -6.79 12.41
N MET A 509 -18.28 -6.67 12.83
CA MET A 509 -17.47 -7.81 13.29
C MET A 509 -18.07 -8.48 14.54
N ASN A 510 -18.70 -7.69 15.41
CA ASN A 510 -19.39 -8.13 16.63
C ASN A 510 -20.67 -8.95 16.37
N GLU A 511 -21.22 -8.90 15.15
CA GLU A 511 -22.38 -9.70 14.73
C GLU A 511 -21.97 -10.86 13.81
N CYS A 512 -21.04 -10.59 12.89
CA CYS A 512 -20.58 -11.54 11.88
C CYS A 512 -19.76 -12.69 12.48
N ILE A 513 -18.80 -12.41 13.37
CA ILE A 513 -17.94 -13.45 13.94
C ILE A 513 -18.71 -14.47 14.80
N PRO A 514 -19.70 -14.09 15.63
CA PRO A 514 -20.59 -15.05 16.29
C PRO A 514 -21.31 -16.00 15.32
N GLU A 515 -21.83 -15.52 14.19
CA GLU A 515 -22.48 -16.36 13.17
C GLU A 515 -21.47 -17.29 12.47
N VAL A 516 -20.23 -16.84 12.23
CA VAL A 516 -19.12 -17.68 11.73
C VAL A 516 -18.76 -18.79 12.73
N VAL A 517 -18.67 -18.49 14.03
CA VAL A 517 -18.36 -19.50 15.08
C VAL A 517 -19.50 -20.51 15.24
N LYS A 518 -20.75 -20.05 15.17
CA LYS A 518 -21.97 -20.88 15.16
C LYS A 518 -21.96 -21.83 13.95
N ALA A 519 -21.67 -21.31 12.76
CA ALA A 519 -21.52 -22.09 11.53
C ALA A 519 -20.39 -23.13 11.62
N MET A 520 -19.23 -22.76 12.18
CA MET A 520 -18.11 -23.67 12.41
C MET A 520 -18.50 -24.81 13.36
N ARG A 521 -19.12 -24.51 14.51
CA ARG A 521 -19.56 -25.51 15.49
C ARG A 521 -20.57 -26.49 14.88
N ALA A 522 -21.50 -26.01 14.06
CA ALA A 522 -22.45 -26.87 13.34
C ALA A 522 -21.74 -27.79 12.31
N ALA A 523 -20.85 -27.23 11.48
CA ALA A 523 -20.13 -28.01 10.48
C ALA A 523 -19.17 -29.06 11.08
N ILE A 524 -18.49 -28.74 12.20
CA ILE A 524 -17.67 -29.71 12.93
C ILE A 524 -18.54 -30.85 13.48
N LYS A 525 -19.68 -30.51 14.12
CA LYS A 525 -20.62 -31.50 14.68
C LYS A 525 -21.16 -32.47 13.62
N GLU A 526 -21.50 -31.98 12.43
CA GLU A 526 -22.09 -32.80 11.38
C GLU A 526 -21.08 -33.56 10.52
N THR A 527 -19.88 -33.01 10.28
CA THR A 527 -18.87 -33.66 9.43
C THR A 527 -17.86 -34.51 10.20
N GLY A 528 -17.83 -34.41 11.54
CA GLY A 528 -16.80 -35.01 12.40
C GLY A 528 -15.39 -34.43 12.20
N SER A 529 -15.22 -33.52 11.23
CA SER A 529 -13.94 -32.95 10.83
C SER A 529 -13.78 -31.54 11.39
N SER A 530 -12.58 -31.23 11.88
CA SER A 530 -12.18 -29.87 12.23
C SER A 530 -12.26 -28.93 11.03
N LYS A 531 -12.40 -27.63 11.28
CA LYS A 531 -12.59 -26.57 10.28
C LYS A 531 -11.75 -25.34 10.62
N LEU A 532 -11.42 -24.52 9.63
CA LEU A 532 -10.52 -23.40 9.76
C LEU A 532 -11.14 -22.12 9.19
N PHE A 533 -10.95 -21.00 9.90
CA PHE A 533 -11.32 -19.66 9.44
C PHE A 533 -10.09 -18.74 9.45
N SER A 534 -10.06 -17.75 8.56
CA SER A 534 -9.02 -16.74 8.50
C SER A 534 -9.64 -15.34 8.51
N ALA A 535 -9.65 -14.75 9.72
CA ALA A 535 -10.32 -13.49 10.01
C ALA A 535 -9.44 -12.30 9.64
N ASN A 536 -9.98 -11.32 8.92
CA ASN A 536 -9.26 -10.09 8.60
C ASN A 536 -9.14 -9.17 9.82
N ILE A 537 -7.91 -8.87 10.24
CA ILE A 537 -7.63 -7.93 11.33
C ILE A 537 -6.96 -6.63 10.86
N THR A 538 -6.81 -6.42 9.54
CA THR A 538 -6.12 -5.25 8.96
C THR A 538 -6.75 -3.92 9.41
N ALA A 539 -5.95 -3.03 9.97
CA ALA A 539 -6.32 -1.66 10.31
C ALA A 539 -5.07 -0.77 10.40
N ASP A 540 -5.26 0.54 10.24
CA ASP A 540 -4.15 1.51 10.33
C ASP A 540 -3.62 1.65 11.77
N ASP A 541 -4.47 1.50 12.80
CA ASP A 541 -4.03 1.49 14.20
C ASP A 541 -3.72 0.05 14.67
N PRO A 542 -2.49 -0.24 15.12
CA PRO A 542 -2.18 -1.52 15.78
C PRO A 542 -3.11 -1.87 16.94
N ASN A 543 -3.62 -0.89 17.68
CA ASN A 543 -4.55 -1.14 18.78
C ASN A 543 -5.89 -1.70 18.26
N GLU A 544 -6.34 -1.28 17.08
CA GLU A 544 -7.52 -1.84 16.40
C GLU A 544 -7.22 -3.26 15.88
N MET A 545 -6.05 -3.50 15.28
CA MET A 545 -5.63 -4.85 14.88
C MET A 545 -5.60 -5.82 16.07
N ILE A 546 -5.07 -5.35 17.21
CA ILE A 546 -4.98 -6.10 18.47
C ILE A 546 -6.38 -6.28 19.10
N ALA A 547 -7.25 -5.28 19.02
CA ALA A 547 -8.64 -5.37 19.50
C ALA A 547 -9.43 -6.40 18.69
N ARG A 548 -9.34 -6.36 17.35
CA ARG A 548 -9.96 -7.36 16.46
C ARG A 548 -9.45 -8.76 16.74
N GLY A 549 -8.13 -8.97 16.82
CA GLY A 549 -7.56 -10.29 17.10
C GLY A 549 -8.01 -10.85 18.46
N LYS A 550 -7.97 -10.02 19.52
CA LYS A 550 -8.48 -10.40 20.86
C LYS A 550 -9.98 -10.69 20.84
N TYR A 551 -10.77 -9.87 20.16
CA TYR A 551 -12.22 -10.06 20.04
C TYR A 551 -12.54 -11.38 19.31
N VAL A 552 -11.95 -11.63 18.14
CA VAL A 552 -12.16 -12.85 17.37
C VAL A 552 -11.83 -14.10 18.21
N LEU A 553 -10.67 -14.13 18.88
CA LEU A 553 -10.31 -15.26 19.74
C LEU A 553 -11.27 -15.43 20.93
N SER A 554 -11.82 -14.35 21.49
CA SER A 554 -12.82 -14.43 22.55
C SER A 554 -14.13 -15.12 22.10
N GLN A 555 -14.52 -14.95 20.82
CA GLN A 555 -15.74 -15.56 20.28
C GLN A 555 -15.52 -17.04 19.91
N PHE A 556 -14.38 -17.35 19.29
CA PHE A 556 -14.00 -18.73 18.97
C PHE A 556 -13.84 -19.57 20.26
N GLY A 557 -13.22 -19.00 21.29
CA GLY A 557 -13.08 -19.61 22.62
C GLY A 557 -12.23 -20.88 22.55
N PRO A 558 -12.77 -22.07 22.91
CA PRO A 558 -12.07 -23.33 22.73
C PRO A 558 -11.63 -23.64 21.29
N LEU A 559 -12.27 -23.02 20.28
CA LEU A 559 -11.87 -23.12 18.87
C LEU A 559 -10.81 -22.08 18.48
N GLY A 560 -10.09 -21.48 19.45
CA GLY A 560 -9.15 -20.39 19.19
C GLY A 560 -8.02 -20.75 18.21
N GLU A 561 -7.57 -22.01 18.19
CA GLU A 561 -6.58 -22.49 17.21
C GLU A 561 -7.14 -22.68 15.79
N ASN A 562 -8.47 -22.79 15.64
CA ASN A 562 -9.13 -22.87 14.34
C ASN A 562 -9.14 -21.54 13.58
N CYS A 563 -8.59 -20.46 14.17
CA CYS A 563 -8.63 -19.11 13.62
C CYS A 563 -7.23 -18.58 13.24
N ALA A 564 -6.95 -18.54 11.94
CA ALA A 564 -5.86 -17.76 11.38
C ALA A 564 -6.20 -16.26 11.35
N PHE A 565 -5.20 -15.39 11.33
CA PHE A 565 -5.37 -13.96 11.11
C PHE A 565 -4.87 -13.54 9.73
N LEU A 566 -5.72 -12.86 8.98
CA LEU A 566 -5.39 -12.24 7.70
C LEU A 566 -4.99 -10.77 7.91
N VAL A 567 -3.91 -10.38 7.23
CA VAL A 567 -3.43 -9.00 7.16
C VAL A 567 -3.05 -8.66 5.72
N ASP A 568 -3.54 -7.54 5.21
CA ASP A 568 -3.20 -6.99 3.88
C ASP A 568 -1.86 -6.24 3.89
N GLY A 569 -0.78 -6.99 4.10
CA GLY A 569 0.56 -6.47 4.42
C GLY A 569 1.21 -5.58 3.36
N TYR A 570 0.71 -5.55 2.13
CA TYR A 570 1.23 -4.65 1.09
C TYR A 570 0.62 -3.24 1.18
N VAL A 571 -0.68 -3.11 1.44
CA VAL A 571 -1.35 -1.79 1.56
C VAL A 571 -1.26 -1.20 2.96
N ALA A 572 -1.23 -2.03 4.02
CA ALA A 572 -1.01 -1.57 5.39
C ALA A 572 0.48 -1.38 5.71
N GLY A 573 1.36 -2.15 5.05
CA GLY A 573 2.82 -2.13 5.18
C GLY A 573 3.39 -3.19 6.11
N GLY A 574 4.73 -3.27 6.15
CA GLY A 574 5.48 -4.23 6.98
C GLY A 574 5.13 -4.16 8.47
N THR A 575 4.88 -2.95 8.98
CA THR A 575 4.47 -2.73 10.37
C THR A 575 3.20 -3.50 10.75
N ALA A 576 2.21 -3.60 9.86
CA ALA A 576 0.96 -4.32 10.15
C ALA A 576 1.16 -5.85 10.28
N ILE A 577 2.11 -6.41 9.51
CA ILE A 577 2.49 -7.81 9.61
C ILE A 577 3.20 -8.08 10.93
N THR A 578 4.16 -7.23 11.30
CA THR A 578 4.89 -7.32 12.57
C THR A 578 3.97 -7.18 13.78
N VAL A 579 2.95 -6.32 13.73
CA VAL A 579 1.89 -6.22 14.74
C VAL A 579 1.21 -7.56 14.99
N ALA A 580 0.71 -8.21 13.94
CA ALA A 580 0.05 -9.50 14.07
C ALA A 580 1.04 -10.60 14.51
N ARG A 581 2.23 -10.62 13.92
CA ARG A 581 3.32 -11.59 14.16
C ARG A 581 3.81 -11.60 15.61
N ARG A 582 3.88 -10.43 16.26
CA ARG A 582 4.38 -10.28 17.64
C ARG A 582 3.28 -10.33 18.69
N ASN A 583 2.06 -9.88 18.39
CA ASN A 583 0.94 -9.93 19.35
C ASN A 583 0.18 -11.26 19.35
N PHE A 584 0.18 -11.99 18.23
CA PHE A 584 -0.51 -13.27 18.09
C PHE A 584 0.41 -14.40 17.57
N PRO A 585 1.58 -14.62 18.18
CA PRO A 585 2.62 -15.54 17.67
C PRO A 585 2.23 -17.02 17.69
N SER A 586 1.08 -17.39 18.25
CA SER A 586 0.53 -18.76 18.23
C SER A 586 -0.61 -18.94 17.24
N GLN A 587 -0.92 -17.91 16.43
CA GLN A 587 -1.92 -17.98 15.37
C GLN A 587 -1.25 -17.90 14.01
N PHE A 588 -1.80 -18.61 13.03
CA PHE A 588 -1.29 -18.59 11.66
C PHE A 588 -1.50 -17.21 11.05
N LEU A 589 -0.41 -16.55 10.66
CA LEU A 589 -0.41 -15.25 10.01
C LEU A 589 -0.50 -15.40 8.49
N HIS A 590 -1.69 -15.10 7.96
CA HIS A 590 -2.03 -15.13 6.55
C HIS A 590 -1.74 -13.76 5.92
N TYR A 591 -0.60 -13.64 5.26
CA TYR A 591 -0.25 -12.46 4.47
C TYR A 591 -1.11 -12.44 3.21
N HIS A 592 -1.98 -11.44 3.10
CA HIS A 592 -2.68 -11.13 1.87
C HIS A 592 -2.00 -9.96 1.16
N ARG A 593 -1.80 -10.07 -0.17
CA ARG A 593 -0.95 -9.15 -0.94
C ARG A 593 -1.73 -8.14 -1.80
N ALA A 594 -2.89 -7.67 -1.33
CA ALA A 594 -3.71 -6.72 -2.09
C ALA A 594 -2.88 -5.51 -2.56
N GLY A 595 -3.00 -5.14 -3.84
CA GLY A 595 -2.25 -4.02 -4.45
C GLY A 595 -0.85 -4.34 -5.01
N HIS A 596 -0.25 -5.49 -4.67
CA HIS A 596 1.16 -5.81 -5.04
C HIS A 596 1.49 -5.68 -6.53
N GLY A 597 0.53 -5.99 -7.42
CA GLY A 597 0.68 -5.96 -8.87
C GLY A 597 0.94 -4.58 -9.48
N ALA A 598 0.94 -3.50 -8.69
CA ALA A 598 1.43 -2.20 -9.10
C ALA A 598 2.94 -2.22 -9.39
N ILE A 599 3.73 -2.95 -8.59
CA ILE A 599 5.20 -3.06 -8.75
C ILE A 599 5.67 -4.46 -9.14
N THR A 600 5.02 -5.52 -8.65
CA THR A 600 5.51 -6.89 -8.89
C THR A 600 5.18 -7.43 -10.28
N SER A 601 4.29 -6.78 -11.04
CA SER A 601 3.96 -7.20 -12.41
C SER A 601 5.21 -7.17 -13.30
N PRO A 602 5.38 -8.13 -14.23
CA PRO A 602 6.43 -8.06 -15.25
C PRO A 602 6.33 -6.83 -16.16
N GLN A 603 5.15 -6.17 -16.24
CA GLN A 603 4.97 -4.93 -17.01
C GLN A 603 5.53 -3.68 -16.31
N THR A 604 5.74 -3.72 -15.00
CA THR A 604 6.33 -2.61 -14.23
C THR A 604 7.84 -2.81 -14.11
N GLN A 605 8.67 -1.86 -14.59
CA GLN A 605 10.13 -1.96 -14.46
C GLN A 605 10.71 -1.32 -13.18
N ARG A 606 9.87 -1.03 -12.18
CA ARG A 606 10.28 -0.42 -10.90
C ARG A 606 9.90 -1.30 -9.71
N GLY A 607 10.45 -1.00 -8.53
CA GLY A 607 10.16 -1.72 -7.28
C GLY A 607 10.84 -3.09 -7.21
N TYR A 608 10.07 -4.16 -7.02
CA TYR A 608 10.62 -5.51 -6.88
C TYR A 608 9.69 -6.59 -7.44
N THR A 609 10.23 -7.75 -7.80
CA THR A 609 9.46 -8.88 -8.36
C THR A 609 8.51 -9.54 -7.35
N ALA A 610 7.60 -10.38 -7.83
CA ALA A 610 6.74 -11.20 -6.99
C ALA A 610 7.55 -12.19 -6.12
N PHE A 611 8.67 -12.68 -6.65
CA PHE A 611 9.64 -13.52 -5.95
C PHE A 611 10.24 -12.78 -4.74
N VAL A 612 10.76 -11.57 -4.91
CA VAL A 612 11.32 -10.76 -3.82
C VAL A 612 10.27 -10.45 -2.76
N HIS A 613 9.08 -10.02 -3.19
CA HIS A 613 7.95 -9.73 -2.29
C HIS A 613 7.57 -10.92 -1.39
N THR A 614 7.60 -12.13 -1.95
CA THR A 614 7.30 -13.36 -1.22
C THR A 614 8.49 -13.82 -0.35
N LYS A 615 9.73 -13.78 -0.84
CA LYS A 615 10.95 -14.05 -0.05
C LYS A 615 11.01 -13.18 1.22
N ILE A 616 10.71 -11.88 1.08
CA ILE A 616 10.55 -10.93 2.19
C ILE A 616 9.48 -11.39 3.21
N SER A 617 8.36 -11.96 2.75
CA SER A 617 7.27 -12.38 3.64
C SER A 617 7.65 -13.50 4.62
N ARG A 618 8.57 -14.39 4.23
CA ARG A 618 9.15 -15.42 5.13
C ARG A 618 10.01 -14.76 6.20
N VAL A 619 10.90 -13.86 5.80
CA VAL A 619 11.79 -13.11 6.71
C VAL A 619 11.00 -12.36 7.80
N ILE A 620 9.93 -11.63 7.44
CA ILE A 620 9.07 -10.91 8.41
C ILE A 620 8.01 -11.79 9.10
N GLY A 621 7.96 -13.09 8.78
CA GLY A 621 7.25 -14.09 9.56
C GLY A 621 5.79 -14.40 9.18
N ALA A 622 5.42 -14.26 7.92
CA ALA A 622 4.15 -14.78 7.43
C ALA A 622 4.09 -16.32 7.55
N SER A 623 3.04 -16.87 8.18
CA SER A 623 2.77 -18.32 8.20
C SER A 623 2.34 -18.87 6.85
N GLY A 624 1.74 -18.01 6.03
CA GLY A 624 1.49 -18.27 4.62
C GLY A 624 1.23 -16.98 3.85
N ILE A 625 1.60 -16.96 2.57
CA ILE A 625 1.38 -15.84 1.66
C ILE A 625 0.71 -16.31 0.37
N HIS A 626 -0.15 -15.48 -0.19
CA HIS A 626 -0.62 -15.64 -1.56
C HIS A 626 0.58 -15.61 -2.55
N THR A 627 0.94 -16.74 -3.16
CA THR A 627 2.04 -16.81 -4.15
C THR A 627 1.55 -16.58 -5.57
N GLY A 628 0.33 -17.04 -5.90
CA GLY A 628 -0.29 -16.85 -7.21
C GLY A 628 -0.97 -18.13 -7.66
N THR A 629 -0.82 -18.45 -8.96
CA THR A 629 -1.34 -19.68 -9.57
C THR A 629 -0.41 -20.30 -10.62
N MET A 630 0.81 -19.78 -10.81
CA MET A 630 1.82 -20.31 -11.74
C MET A 630 1.26 -20.47 -13.18
N SER A 631 0.62 -19.42 -13.69
CA SER A 631 -0.19 -19.39 -14.94
C SER A 631 -1.49 -20.22 -14.96
N PHE A 632 -1.74 -21.14 -14.01
CA PHE A 632 -2.92 -22.04 -14.04
C PHE A 632 -4.25 -21.36 -13.65
N GLY A 633 -4.25 -20.13 -13.16
CA GLY A 633 -5.43 -19.37 -12.71
C GLY A 633 -5.85 -18.25 -13.66
N LYS A 634 -6.28 -17.10 -13.09
CA LYS A 634 -6.74 -15.91 -13.85
C LYS A 634 -5.86 -14.66 -13.71
N MET A 635 -4.76 -14.76 -12.97
CA MET A 635 -3.88 -13.63 -12.65
C MET A 635 -2.56 -13.77 -13.42
N GLU A 636 -1.85 -12.65 -13.65
CA GLU A 636 -0.47 -12.66 -14.12
C GLU A 636 0.41 -13.58 -13.24
N GLY A 637 1.27 -14.37 -13.87
CA GLY A 637 2.19 -15.33 -13.26
C GLY A 637 2.74 -16.32 -14.30
N ASP A 638 3.83 -17.00 -13.97
CA ASP A 638 4.58 -17.90 -14.86
C ASP A 638 4.70 -19.32 -14.29
N ALA A 639 4.95 -20.35 -15.10
CA ALA A 639 5.19 -21.71 -14.60
C ALA A 639 6.41 -21.80 -13.66
N SER A 640 7.41 -20.93 -13.85
CA SER A 640 8.59 -20.76 -12.99
C SER A 640 8.29 -20.15 -11.62
N ASP A 641 7.09 -19.59 -11.38
CA ASP A 641 6.64 -19.16 -10.04
C ASP A 641 6.64 -20.33 -9.02
N LYS A 642 6.81 -21.58 -9.44
CA LYS A 642 7.09 -22.70 -8.51
C LYS A 642 8.36 -22.51 -7.69
N ASN A 643 9.36 -21.78 -8.20
CA ASN A 643 10.58 -21.46 -7.46
C ASN A 643 10.28 -20.53 -6.26
N ILE A 644 9.18 -19.78 -6.30
CA ILE A 644 8.65 -19.07 -5.12
C ILE A 644 8.21 -20.06 -4.04
N ALA A 645 7.56 -21.17 -4.41
CA ALA A 645 7.14 -22.17 -3.42
C ALA A 645 8.35 -22.82 -2.74
N PHE A 646 9.37 -23.22 -3.51
CA PHE A 646 10.61 -23.80 -2.96
C PHE A 646 11.33 -22.81 -2.02
N MET A 647 11.54 -21.56 -2.47
CA MET A 647 12.12 -20.47 -1.66
C MET A 647 11.32 -20.15 -0.37
N LEU A 648 10.04 -20.53 -0.30
CA LEU A 648 9.22 -20.39 0.91
C LEU A 648 9.12 -21.66 1.77
N GLN A 649 9.33 -22.85 1.20
CA GLN A 649 9.07 -24.14 1.88
C GLN A 649 10.33 -24.93 2.27
N ASP A 650 11.39 -24.84 1.48
CA ASP A 650 12.63 -25.57 1.69
C ASP A 650 13.60 -24.77 2.59
N ASP A 651 14.56 -25.43 3.23
CA ASP A 651 15.58 -24.75 4.07
C ASP A 651 16.80 -24.28 3.26
N GLU A 652 16.91 -24.74 2.01
CA GLU A 652 17.92 -24.34 1.02
C GLU A 652 17.19 -24.21 -0.33
N ALA A 653 17.37 -23.10 -1.05
CA ALA A 653 16.70 -22.89 -2.34
C ALA A 653 17.44 -21.87 -3.22
N ASP A 654 17.28 -22.00 -4.54
CA ASP A 654 17.83 -21.06 -5.53
C ASP A 654 16.81 -19.99 -5.91
N GLY A 655 17.23 -18.72 -5.86
CA GLY A 655 16.51 -17.61 -6.49
C GLY A 655 16.98 -17.33 -7.92
N PRO A 656 16.47 -16.27 -8.57
CA PRO A 656 16.91 -15.86 -9.90
C PRO A 656 18.40 -15.51 -9.99
N TYR A 657 19.03 -15.12 -8.87
CA TYR A 657 20.46 -14.79 -8.82
C TYR A 657 21.20 -15.47 -7.67
N TYR A 658 20.57 -15.66 -6.51
CA TYR A 658 21.27 -16.08 -5.30
C TYR A 658 20.67 -17.36 -4.70
N HIS A 659 21.54 -18.32 -4.38
CA HIS A 659 21.23 -19.38 -3.44
C HIS A 659 20.93 -18.82 -2.05
N GLN A 660 19.98 -19.40 -1.31
CA GLN A 660 19.62 -18.98 0.04
C GLN A 660 19.43 -20.19 0.96
N GLU A 661 20.39 -20.37 1.87
CA GLU A 661 20.21 -21.12 3.11
C GLU A 661 19.29 -20.32 4.06
N TRP A 662 18.34 -21.01 4.71
CA TRP A 662 17.36 -20.43 5.62
C TRP A 662 17.62 -20.73 7.10
N GLU A 663 18.64 -21.53 7.41
CA GLU A 663 19.16 -21.71 8.78
C GLU A 663 18.09 -22.20 9.78
N GLY A 664 17.22 -23.12 9.34
CA GLY A 664 16.09 -23.65 10.12
C GLY A 664 14.92 -22.69 10.26
N MET A 665 14.88 -21.56 9.54
CA MET A 665 13.74 -20.64 9.56
C MET A 665 12.51 -21.33 8.97
N LYS A 666 11.47 -21.52 9.80
CA LYS A 666 10.22 -22.20 9.43
C LYS A 666 9.71 -21.76 8.06
N GLN A 667 9.18 -22.73 7.30
CA GLN A 667 8.52 -22.46 6.03
C GLN A 667 7.34 -21.49 6.15
N THR A 668 7.15 -20.69 5.10
CA THR A 668 5.92 -19.93 4.82
C THR A 668 5.07 -20.72 3.83
N THR A 669 3.80 -20.94 4.15
CA THR A 669 2.89 -21.74 3.31
C THR A 669 2.52 -21.00 2.02
N PRO A 670 2.68 -21.59 0.82
CA PRO A 670 2.09 -21.05 -0.39
C PRO A 670 0.56 -21.13 -0.35
N ILE A 671 -0.09 -19.99 -0.53
CA ILE A 671 -1.55 -19.87 -0.62
C ILE A 671 -1.92 -19.64 -2.09
N ILE A 672 -2.60 -20.61 -2.68
CA ILE A 672 -2.92 -20.66 -4.11
C ILE A 672 -4.32 -20.10 -4.31
N SER A 673 -4.44 -19.04 -5.12
CA SER A 673 -5.68 -18.27 -5.21
C SER A 673 -5.81 -17.45 -6.49
N GLY A 674 -7.05 -17.31 -6.98
CA GLY A 674 -7.39 -16.48 -8.12
C GLY A 674 -7.66 -17.29 -9.39
N GLY A 675 -8.92 -17.72 -9.56
CA GLY A 675 -9.37 -18.41 -10.78
C GLY A 675 -9.25 -19.93 -10.76
N MET A 676 -8.70 -20.51 -9.69
CA MET A 676 -8.62 -21.97 -9.54
C MET A 676 -10.00 -22.61 -9.32
N ASN A 677 -10.15 -23.81 -9.88
CA ASN A 677 -11.24 -24.77 -9.68
C ASN A 677 -10.65 -26.19 -9.71
N ALA A 678 -11.48 -27.21 -9.44
CA ALA A 678 -11.06 -28.60 -9.41
C ALA A 678 -10.28 -29.07 -10.66
N LEU A 679 -10.69 -28.61 -11.85
CA LEU A 679 -10.12 -29.03 -13.14
C LEU A 679 -8.68 -28.53 -13.36
N ARG A 680 -8.34 -27.39 -12.75
CA ARG A 680 -7.01 -26.75 -12.88
C ARG A 680 -5.97 -27.27 -11.87
N LEU A 681 -6.40 -28.00 -10.84
CA LEU A 681 -5.53 -28.47 -9.76
C LEU A 681 -4.51 -29.56 -10.17
N PRO A 682 -4.86 -30.59 -10.97
CA PRO A 682 -3.91 -31.67 -11.29
C PRO A 682 -2.67 -31.19 -12.04
N ALA A 683 -2.85 -30.32 -13.05
CA ALA A 683 -1.74 -29.75 -13.80
C ALA A 683 -0.89 -28.77 -12.97
N PHE A 684 -1.53 -28.02 -12.06
CA PHE A 684 -0.83 -27.17 -11.11
C PHE A 684 0.05 -27.99 -10.15
N PHE A 685 -0.46 -29.08 -9.58
CA PHE A 685 0.33 -29.96 -8.70
C PHE A 685 1.43 -30.71 -9.45
N GLU A 686 1.24 -31.00 -10.74
CA GLU A 686 2.32 -31.61 -11.53
C GLU A 686 3.46 -30.63 -11.83
N ASN A 687 3.17 -29.34 -12.09
CA ASN A 687 4.23 -28.33 -12.23
C ASN A 687 5.00 -28.10 -10.91
N LEU A 688 4.28 -28.05 -9.78
CA LEU A 688 4.84 -27.81 -8.45
C LEU A 688 5.50 -29.07 -7.84
N GLY A 689 5.11 -30.27 -8.27
CA GLY A 689 5.60 -31.55 -7.75
C GLY A 689 4.89 -32.04 -6.48
N HIS A 690 4.24 -31.17 -5.70
CA HIS A 690 3.56 -31.52 -4.45
C HIS A 690 2.25 -30.73 -4.20
N SER A 691 1.42 -31.24 -3.28
CA SER A 691 0.14 -30.63 -2.89
C SER A 691 0.14 -29.96 -1.50
N ASN A 692 1.32 -29.69 -0.91
CA ASN A 692 1.49 -29.13 0.45
C ASN A 692 1.18 -27.62 0.57
N VAL A 693 -0.03 -27.22 0.16
CA VAL A 693 -0.43 -25.81 0.01
C VAL A 693 -1.86 -25.56 0.55
N ILE A 694 -2.20 -24.29 0.75
CA ILE A 694 -3.59 -23.87 1.03
C ILE A 694 -4.22 -23.36 -0.27
N LEU A 695 -5.30 -24.00 -0.72
CA LEU A 695 -6.12 -23.50 -1.84
C LEU A 695 -7.21 -22.57 -1.33
N THR A 696 -7.48 -21.48 -2.05
CA THR A 696 -8.69 -20.67 -1.85
C THR A 696 -9.48 -20.48 -3.16
N ALA A 697 -10.37 -21.44 -3.44
CA ALA A 697 -11.14 -21.55 -4.67
C ALA A 697 -12.53 -20.90 -4.55
N GLY A 698 -12.58 -19.55 -4.49
CA GLY A 698 -13.82 -18.77 -4.39
C GLY A 698 -14.87 -19.14 -5.44
N GLY A 699 -14.63 -18.77 -6.70
CA GLY A 699 -15.50 -19.14 -7.83
C GLY A 699 -15.47 -20.63 -8.15
N GLY A 700 -14.34 -21.31 -7.91
CA GLY A 700 -14.21 -22.76 -8.14
C GLY A 700 -15.11 -23.61 -7.25
N SER A 701 -15.44 -23.14 -6.04
CA SER A 701 -16.37 -23.83 -5.13
C SER A 701 -17.79 -23.26 -5.21
N PHE A 702 -17.97 -21.94 -5.04
CA PHE A 702 -19.32 -21.34 -5.02
C PHE A 702 -19.99 -21.31 -6.40
N GLY A 703 -19.24 -21.39 -7.50
CA GLY A 703 -19.78 -21.43 -8.86
C GLY A 703 -20.17 -22.83 -9.34
N HIS A 704 -19.89 -23.90 -8.58
CA HIS A 704 -20.19 -25.28 -8.94
C HIS A 704 -21.71 -25.50 -9.12
N LYS A 705 -22.11 -26.29 -10.13
CA LYS A 705 -23.52 -26.48 -10.51
C LYS A 705 -24.42 -27.06 -9.40
N ASP A 706 -23.85 -27.70 -8.39
CA ASP A 706 -24.55 -28.28 -7.24
C ASP A 706 -24.25 -27.54 -5.92
N GLY A 707 -23.65 -26.34 -6.00
CA GLY A 707 -23.34 -25.46 -4.87
C GLY A 707 -22.02 -25.76 -4.14
N PRO A 708 -21.75 -25.03 -3.04
CA PRO A 708 -20.40 -24.95 -2.46
C PRO A 708 -19.89 -26.22 -1.78
N LYS A 709 -20.76 -27.12 -1.29
CA LYS A 709 -20.33 -28.41 -0.72
C LYS A 709 -19.72 -29.31 -1.82
N PRO A 710 -20.43 -29.65 -2.92
CA PRO A 710 -19.84 -30.31 -4.07
C PRO A 710 -18.66 -29.55 -4.69
N GLY A 711 -18.73 -28.22 -4.74
CA GLY A 711 -17.60 -27.37 -5.18
C GLY A 711 -16.33 -27.53 -4.33
N ALA A 712 -16.47 -27.78 -3.03
CA ALA A 712 -15.33 -28.09 -2.15
C ALA A 712 -14.84 -29.53 -2.32
N ILE A 713 -15.76 -30.49 -2.39
CA ILE A 713 -15.45 -31.93 -2.55
C ILE A 713 -14.74 -32.18 -3.89
N SER A 714 -15.18 -31.54 -4.98
CA SER A 714 -14.49 -31.61 -6.27
C SER A 714 -13.05 -31.07 -6.22
N CYS A 715 -12.77 -30.03 -5.41
CA CYS A 715 -11.41 -29.53 -5.20
C CYS A 715 -10.53 -30.50 -4.38
N ARG A 716 -11.11 -31.30 -3.47
CA ARG A 716 -10.44 -32.42 -2.80
C ARG A 716 -10.14 -33.55 -3.80
N GLN A 717 -11.15 -33.94 -4.58
CA GLN A 717 -11.03 -34.95 -5.65
C GLN A 717 -10.01 -34.55 -6.73
N GLY A 718 -9.78 -33.25 -6.98
CA GLY A 718 -8.71 -32.74 -7.84
C GLY A 718 -7.29 -32.93 -7.30
N GLU A 719 -7.10 -33.09 -5.99
CA GLU A 719 -5.83 -33.55 -5.41
C GLU A 719 -5.71 -35.08 -5.46
N GLU A 720 -6.80 -35.78 -5.12
CA GLU A 720 -6.83 -37.24 -5.02
C GLU A 720 -6.61 -37.89 -6.39
N SER A 721 -7.27 -37.40 -7.44
CA SER A 721 -7.10 -37.84 -8.83
C SER A 721 -5.67 -37.66 -9.35
N TRP A 722 -5.01 -36.54 -9.02
CA TRP A 722 -3.59 -36.34 -9.32
C TRP A 722 -2.69 -37.35 -8.59
N LYS A 723 -2.93 -37.58 -7.29
CA LYS A 723 -2.17 -38.57 -6.50
C LYS A 723 -2.37 -40.00 -7.01
N GLU A 724 -3.59 -40.38 -7.37
CA GLU A 724 -3.90 -41.72 -7.88
C GLU A 724 -3.33 -41.96 -9.28
N TRP A 725 -3.38 -40.95 -10.16
CA TRP A 725 -2.69 -41.00 -11.45
C TRP A 725 -1.17 -41.12 -11.27
N LYS A 726 -0.57 -40.31 -10.39
CA LYS A 726 0.87 -40.33 -10.12
C LYS A 726 1.35 -41.61 -9.40
N ALA A 727 0.43 -42.33 -8.75
CA ALA A 727 0.64 -43.68 -8.22
C ALA A 727 0.40 -44.80 -9.26
N GLY A 728 0.10 -44.47 -10.52
CA GLY A 728 -0.09 -45.44 -11.61
C GLY A 728 -1.42 -46.19 -11.60
N LYS A 729 -2.42 -45.76 -10.81
CA LYS A 729 -3.70 -46.48 -10.64
C LYS A 729 -4.45 -46.73 -11.96
N PHE A 730 -4.29 -45.83 -12.94
CA PHE A 730 -4.95 -45.88 -14.25
C PHE A 730 -4.07 -46.48 -15.35
N GLY A 731 -2.89 -47.02 -15.01
CA GLY A 731 -1.89 -47.49 -15.97
C GLY A 731 -1.10 -46.36 -16.62
N ASP A 732 -0.42 -46.68 -17.73
CA ASP A 732 0.33 -45.71 -18.54
C ASP A 732 -0.62 -44.90 -19.43
N VAL A 733 -1.21 -43.86 -18.83
CA VAL A 733 -2.16 -42.93 -19.48
C VAL A 733 -1.77 -41.48 -19.21
N SER A 734 -2.18 -40.57 -20.09
CA SER A 734 -1.93 -39.14 -19.89
C SER A 734 -2.58 -38.64 -18.58
N LEU A 735 -2.04 -37.57 -18.00
CA LEU A 735 -2.65 -36.91 -16.85
C LEU A 735 -4.13 -36.61 -17.14
N SER A 736 -4.43 -36.01 -18.29
CA SER A 736 -5.79 -35.70 -18.74
C SER A 736 -6.71 -36.93 -18.67
N ASP A 737 -6.27 -38.07 -19.21
CA ASP A 737 -7.08 -39.29 -19.21
C ASP A 737 -7.23 -39.87 -17.80
N GLY A 738 -6.19 -39.86 -16.96
CA GLY A 738 -6.26 -40.30 -15.57
C GLY A 738 -7.29 -39.53 -14.73
N ILE A 739 -7.38 -38.20 -14.89
CA ILE A 739 -8.40 -37.39 -14.20
C ILE A 739 -9.80 -37.69 -14.74
N ILE A 740 -9.95 -37.95 -16.04
CA ILE A 740 -11.23 -38.34 -16.65
C ILE A 740 -11.67 -39.73 -16.14
N GLU A 741 -10.78 -40.71 -16.06
CA GLU A 741 -11.09 -42.03 -15.49
C GLU A 741 -11.50 -41.91 -14.01
N PHE A 742 -10.80 -41.10 -13.21
CA PHE A 742 -11.22 -40.81 -11.83
C PHE A 742 -12.61 -40.16 -11.77
N ALA A 743 -12.92 -39.21 -12.66
CA ALA A 743 -14.21 -38.51 -12.68
C ALA A 743 -15.40 -39.42 -12.99
N LYS A 744 -15.21 -40.60 -13.62
CA LYS A 744 -16.30 -41.56 -13.89
C LYS A 744 -16.96 -42.10 -12.62
N THR A 745 -16.26 -42.13 -11.49
CA THR A 745 -16.79 -42.62 -10.20
C THR A 745 -16.99 -41.52 -9.16
N HIS A 746 -16.78 -40.25 -9.52
CA HIS A 746 -16.79 -39.11 -8.59
C HIS A 746 -17.66 -37.98 -9.14
N GLU A 747 -18.94 -37.98 -8.73
CA GLU A 747 -19.96 -37.10 -9.30
C GLU A 747 -19.72 -35.61 -9.02
N GLU A 748 -19.01 -35.23 -7.95
CA GLU A 748 -18.68 -33.81 -7.71
C GLU A 748 -17.61 -33.31 -8.68
N LEU A 749 -16.54 -34.07 -8.93
CA LEU A 749 -15.52 -33.74 -9.94
C LEU A 749 -16.13 -33.71 -11.35
N LYS A 750 -16.93 -34.71 -11.70
CA LYS A 750 -17.74 -34.75 -12.93
C LYS A 750 -18.71 -33.56 -13.03
N GLY A 751 -19.26 -33.13 -11.91
CA GLY A 751 -20.03 -31.88 -11.80
C GLY A 751 -19.19 -30.63 -12.10
N ALA A 752 -17.90 -30.62 -11.75
CA ALA A 752 -16.99 -29.53 -12.10
C ALA A 752 -16.68 -29.49 -13.61
N PHE A 753 -16.52 -30.64 -14.28
CA PHE A 753 -16.43 -30.71 -15.76
C PHE A 753 -17.68 -30.06 -16.41
N LEU A 754 -18.87 -30.43 -15.95
CA LEU A 754 -20.15 -29.88 -16.43
C LEU A 754 -20.34 -28.38 -16.11
N THR A 755 -19.70 -27.87 -15.05
CA THR A 755 -19.77 -26.46 -14.64
C THR A 755 -18.81 -25.60 -15.44
N PHE A 756 -17.53 -25.98 -15.49
CA PHE A 756 -16.44 -25.17 -16.02
C PHE A 756 -16.09 -25.59 -17.46
N GLN A 757 -17.10 -25.73 -18.32
CA GLN A 757 -16.95 -26.42 -19.62
C GLN A 757 -15.85 -25.82 -20.52
N LYS A 758 -15.59 -24.52 -20.46
CA LYS A 758 -14.46 -23.89 -21.20
C LYS A 758 -13.10 -24.39 -20.74
N ASP A 759 -12.92 -24.58 -19.42
CA ASP A 759 -11.70 -25.15 -18.85
C ASP A 759 -11.62 -26.65 -19.16
N ALA A 760 -12.75 -27.35 -19.10
CA ALA A 760 -12.83 -28.77 -19.45
C ALA A 760 -12.48 -29.03 -20.92
N ASP A 761 -13.02 -28.24 -21.85
CA ASP A 761 -12.74 -28.32 -23.29
C ASP A 761 -11.28 -27.96 -23.62
N GLN A 762 -10.67 -27.04 -22.86
CA GLN A 762 -9.28 -26.62 -23.05
C GLN A 762 -8.26 -27.60 -22.45
N ILE A 763 -8.52 -28.15 -21.26
CA ILE A 763 -7.55 -28.95 -20.49
C ILE A 763 -7.73 -30.46 -20.73
N TYR A 764 -8.95 -30.90 -21.03
CA TYR A 764 -9.35 -32.32 -21.09
C TYR A 764 -10.06 -32.66 -22.42
N PRO A 765 -9.37 -32.61 -23.57
CA PRO A 765 -9.99 -32.86 -24.87
C PRO A 765 -10.67 -34.24 -24.96
N GLY A 766 -11.91 -34.23 -25.45
CA GLY A 766 -12.77 -35.42 -25.54
C GLY A 766 -13.44 -35.83 -24.21
N TRP A 767 -13.47 -34.97 -23.18
CA TRP A 767 -14.12 -35.31 -21.90
C TRP A 767 -15.61 -35.61 -22.03
N LYS A 768 -16.32 -34.96 -22.97
CA LYS A 768 -17.76 -35.11 -23.16
C LYS A 768 -18.10 -36.55 -23.56
N GLU A 769 -17.40 -37.06 -24.57
CA GLU A 769 -17.51 -38.44 -25.05
C GLU A 769 -17.08 -39.43 -23.96
N LYS A 770 -15.92 -39.20 -23.32
CA LYS A 770 -15.35 -40.09 -22.30
C LYS A 770 -16.17 -40.17 -21.01
N LEU A 771 -16.94 -39.12 -20.67
CA LEU A 771 -17.85 -39.08 -19.52
C LEU A 771 -19.34 -39.30 -19.89
N GLY A 772 -19.64 -39.60 -21.16
CA GLY A 772 -20.99 -39.94 -21.63
C GLY A 772 -21.98 -38.77 -21.71
N TYR A 773 -21.50 -37.54 -21.92
CA TYR A 773 -22.31 -36.33 -22.03
C TYR A 773 -22.73 -36.05 -23.48
N THR A 774 -24.04 -35.90 -23.71
CA THR A 774 -24.66 -35.82 -25.04
C THR A 774 -25.60 -34.62 -25.23
N GLY A 775 -25.51 -33.59 -24.37
CA GLY A 775 -26.42 -32.44 -24.39
C GLY A 775 -25.78 -31.14 -24.89
N GLU A 776 -26.61 -30.25 -25.47
CA GLU A 776 -26.23 -28.86 -25.73
C GLU A 776 -26.29 -28.01 -24.45
N SER A 777 -25.40 -27.03 -24.31
CA SER A 777 -25.04 -26.46 -23.01
C SER A 777 -25.35 -24.97 -22.84
N SER A 778 -26.19 -24.64 -21.86
CA SER A 778 -25.86 -23.56 -20.92
C SER A 778 -26.39 -23.91 -19.54
N VAL A 779 -25.48 -24.05 -18.56
CA VAL A 779 -25.83 -24.32 -17.16
C VAL A 779 -25.47 -23.07 -16.37
N GLN A 780 -26.49 -22.37 -15.85
CA GLN A 780 -26.26 -21.30 -14.87
C GLN A 780 -25.81 -21.93 -13.54
N ALA A 781 -24.99 -21.19 -12.77
CA ALA A 781 -24.61 -21.62 -11.43
C ALA A 781 -25.86 -21.76 -10.53
N ALA A 782 -25.81 -22.69 -9.56
CA ALA A 782 -26.95 -22.98 -8.70
C ALA A 782 -27.48 -21.73 -7.98
N THR A 783 -28.76 -21.41 -8.16
CA THR A 783 -29.47 -20.46 -7.31
C THR A 783 -29.67 -21.10 -5.93
N PHE A 784 -29.16 -20.42 -4.89
CA PHE A 784 -29.26 -20.93 -3.51
C PHE A 784 -30.65 -20.65 -2.94
N ASP A 785 -31.51 -21.66 -2.95
CA ASP A 785 -32.84 -21.65 -2.33
C ASP A 785 -32.70 -21.68 -0.79
N TRP A 786 -32.75 -20.49 -0.18
CA TRP A 786 -32.63 -20.28 1.26
C TRP A 786 -33.73 -20.96 2.09
N ALA A 787 -34.88 -21.30 1.49
CA ALA A 787 -36.00 -21.89 2.24
C ALA A 787 -35.80 -23.38 2.53
N LYS A 788 -35.04 -24.12 1.71
CA LYS A 788 -35.06 -25.59 1.68
C LYS A 788 -34.26 -26.35 2.75
N LYS A 789 -33.67 -25.68 3.76
CA LYS A 789 -32.96 -26.36 4.87
C LYS A 789 -33.30 -25.93 6.31
N ALA A 790 -34.45 -25.30 6.52
CA ALA A 790 -34.98 -24.98 7.87
C ALA A 790 -35.56 -26.21 8.63
N ALA A 791 -34.89 -27.37 8.58
CA ALA A 791 -35.41 -28.66 9.04
C ALA A 791 -34.75 -29.15 10.36
N ALA A 792 -34.62 -28.28 11.36
CA ALA A 792 -34.16 -28.65 12.70
C ALA A 792 -34.79 -27.76 13.80
N ALA A 793 -35.42 -28.40 14.79
CA ALA A 793 -36.07 -27.83 15.98
C ALA A 793 -37.25 -26.84 15.72
N PRO A 794 -38.49 -27.16 16.13
CA PRO A 794 -39.63 -26.25 15.98
C PRO A 794 -39.68 -25.18 17.08
N TYR A 795 -40.15 -23.98 16.72
CA TYR A 795 -40.69 -23.00 17.68
C TYR A 795 -42.14 -22.69 17.29
N ILE A 796 -43.03 -22.62 18.27
CA ILE A 796 -44.48 -22.50 18.05
C ILE A 796 -44.91 -21.04 18.27
N GLY A 797 -45.51 -20.43 17.25
CA GLY A 797 -46.06 -19.06 17.32
C GLY A 797 -46.51 -18.60 15.94
N GLY A 798 -47.75 -18.93 15.55
CA GLY A 798 -48.32 -18.57 14.26
C GLY A 798 -49.55 -17.69 14.38
N TRP A 799 -49.76 -16.81 13.39
CA TRP A 799 -51.02 -16.12 13.14
C TRP A 799 -51.30 -16.11 11.63
N VAL A 800 -52.59 -16.07 11.27
CA VAL A 800 -53.08 -16.22 9.90
C VAL A 800 -53.67 -14.90 9.41
N TYR A 801 -53.40 -14.53 8.16
CA TYR A 801 -54.16 -13.49 7.46
C TYR A 801 -54.64 -13.97 6.10
N ALA A 802 -55.93 -13.72 5.82
CA ALA A 802 -56.58 -14.04 4.56
C ALA A 802 -56.72 -12.77 3.68
N LYS A 803 -56.70 -12.95 2.35
CA LYS A 803 -56.98 -11.89 1.38
C LYS A 803 -58.48 -11.57 1.30
N THR A 804 -58.81 -10.32 0.98
CA THR A 804 -59.72 -9.84 -0.11
C THR A 804 -60.14 -8.37 0.17
N PRO A 805 -60.75 -7.62 -0.77
CA PRO A 805 -60.16 -7.26 -2.05
C PRO A 805 -60.35 -5.76 -2.41
N ASN A 806 -59.92 -5.37 -3.61
CA ASN A 806 -60.26 -4.11 -4.32
C ASN A 806 -59.76 -2.78 -3.74
N LEU A 807 -58.82 -2.14 -4.46
CA LEU A 807 -59.04 -0.80 -5.04
C LEU A 807 -58.04 -0.56 -6.19
N GLU A 808 -58.25 0.48 -6.98
CA GLU A 808 -57.67 0.62 -8.33
C GLU A 808 -56.46 1.59 -8.39
N GLY A 809 -55.49 1.25 -9.25
CA GLY A 809 -54.61 2.23 -9.91
C GLY A 809 -53.54 2.95 -9.08
N THR A 810 -52.37 2.33 -8.88
CA THR A 810 -51.11 3.06 -8.58
C THR A 810 -49.91 2.26 -9.08
N TYR A 811 -48.94 2.90 -9.73
CA TYR A 811 -47.70 2.25 -10.18
C TYR A 811 -46.64 2.31 -9.08
N TRP A 812 -46.51 1.24 -8.30
CA TRP A 812 -45.44 1.05 -7.31
C TRP A 812 -44.28 0.25 -7.93
N ASN A 813 -43.04 0.70 -7.71
CA ASN A 813 -41.85 -0.13 -7.91
C ASN A 813 -41.22 -0.39 -6.54
N GLU A 814 -41.65 -1.48 -5.90
CA GLU A 814 -41.18 -1.86 -4.57
C GLU A 814 -39.80 -2.52 -4.66
N VAL A 815 -38.77 -1.84 -4.17
CA VAL A 815 -37.41 -2.38 -4.11
C VAL A 815 -37.27 -3.29 -2.89
N GLY A 816 -37.71 -4.54 -3.03
CA GLY A 816 -37.70 -5.52 -1.94
C GLY A 816 -37.85 -6.96 -2.43
N TYR A 817 -37.91 -7.88 -1.47
CA TYR A 817 -38.09 -9.32 -1.68
C TYR A 817 -39.22 -9.83 -0.79
N CYS A 818 -40.03 -10.74 -1.32
CA CYS A 818 -41.00 -11.50 -0.54
C CYS A 818 -40.28 -12.44 0.47
N PRO A 819 -40.96 -12.92 1.54
CA PRO A 819 -40.35 -13.82 2.53
C PRO A 819 -39.85 -15.17 1.98
N ASP A 820 -40.21 -15.54 0.76
CA ASP A 820 -39.72 -16.72 0.03
C ASP A 820 -38.48 -16.46 -0.85
N GLY A 821 -38.00 -15.21 -0.91
CA GLY A 821 -36.86 -14.80 -1.73
C GLY A 821 -37.22 -14.32 -3.14
N THR A 822 -38.51 -14.26 -3.51
CA THR A 822 -38.94 -13.67 -4.79
C THR A 822 -38.73 -12.16 -4.78
N ALA A 823 -37.96 -11.61 -5.74
CA ALA A 823 -37.85 -10.16 -5.90
C ALA A 823 -39.22 -9.56 -6.29
N MET A 824 -39.67 -8.49 -5.65
CA MET A 824 -41.07 -8.04 -5.80
C MET A 824 -41.38 -7.43 -7.17
N ASN A 825 -40.37 -7.09 -7.97
CA ASN A 825 -40.51 -6.75 -9.39
C ASN A 825 -40.77 -7.97 -10.31
N LEU A 826 -40.48 -9.19 -9.84
CA LEU A 826 -40.76 -10.47 -10.49
C LEU A 826 -41.98 -11.21 -9.90
N ALA A 827 -42.42 -10.83 -8.69
CA ALA A 827 -43.67 -11.30 -8.09
C ALA A 827 -44.87 -10.67 -8.84
N GLY A 828 -45.22 -11.27 -9.98
CA GLY A 828 -46.02 -10.65 -11.04
C GLY A 828 -47.25 -9.85 -10.61
N ASN A 829 -47.18 -8.52 -10.77
CA ASN A 829 -48.35 -7.66 -10.85
C ASN A 829 -48.73 -7.43 -12.33
N ASN A 830 -49.92 -6.87 -12.56
CA ASN A 830 -50.58 -6.83 -13.88
C ASN A 830 -49.95 -5.84 -14.90
N MET A 831 -48.76 -5.29 -14.62
CA MET A 831 -48.14 -4.19 -15.37
C MET A 831 -46.82 -4.58 -16.06
N ASN A 832 -46.20 -5.71 -15.68
CA ASN A 832 -44.93 -6.20 -16.23
C ASN A 832 -45.12 -7.37 -17.23
N HIS A 833 -46.13 -7.31 -18.10
CA HIS A 833 -46.35 -8.30 -19.17
C HIS A 833 -45.86 -7.78 -20.53
N PRO A 834 -44.71 -8.24 -21.07
CA PRO A 834 -44.18 -7.74 -22.34
C PRO A 834 -45.11 -8.03 -23.53
N GLU A 835 -45.89 -9.11 -23.51
CA GLU A 835 -46.87 -9.42 -24.56
C GLU A 835 -48.15 -8.57 -24.51
N ARG A 836 -48.24 -7.58 -23.61
CA ARG A 836 -49.30 -6.55 -23.60
C ARG A 836 -48.81 -5.15 -23.97
N ILE A 837 -47.51 -4.96 -24.19
CA ILE A 837 -46.95 -3.68 -24.62
C ILE A 837 -47.22 -3.52 -26.12
N GLY A 838 -48.17 -2.65 -26.47
CA GLY A 838 -48.42 -2.25 -27.85
C GLY A 838 -47.20 -1.57 -28.47
N LYS A 839 -47.14 -1.55 -29.81
CA LYS A 839 -46.03 -0.92 -30.54
C LYS A 839 -45.82 0.52 -30.08
N ASP A 840 -44.58 0.86 -29.72
CA ASP A 840 -44.20 2.19 -29.26
C ASP A 840 -44.68 3.28 -30.23
N SER A 841 -45.36 4.27 -29.68
CA SER A 841 -46.06 5.34 -30.38
C SER A 841 -45.32 6.68 -30.33
N HIS A 842 -44.16 6.75 -29.67
CA HIS A 842 -43.35 7.97 -29.60
C HIS A 842 -42.44 8.10 -30.84
N THR A 843 -42.44 9.26 -31.49
CA THR A 843 -41.47 9.59 -32.55
C THR A 843 -40.14 10.04 -31.95
N PRO A 844 -38.98 9.72 -32.57
CA PRO A 844 -37.68 10.25 -32.15
C PRO A 844 -37.69 11.79 -32.06
N GLY A 845 -37.24 12.33 -30.93
CA GLY A 845 -37.33 13.77 -30.61
C GLY A 845 -38.51 14.16 -29.71
N SER A 846 -39.37 13.23 -29.31
CA SER A 846 -40.43 13.47 -28.31
C SER A 846 -39.85 13.76 -26.92
N THR A 847 -40.45 14.70 -26.19
CA THR A 847 -40.08 15.05 -24.81
C THR A 847 -40.48 13.95 -23.82
N LEU A 848 -39.62 13.63 -22.84
CA LEU A 848 -39.92 12.67 -21.78
C LEU A 848 -40.91 13.24 -20.74
N PRO A 849 -41.82 12.43 -20.18
CA PRO A 849 -42.69 12.84 -19.08
C PRO A 849 -41.92 12.94 -17.75
N THR A 850 -42.35 13.87 -16.88
CA THR A 850 -41.80 14.06 -15.53
C THR A 850 -42.38 13.05 -14.54
N SER A 851 -41.54 12.59 -13.59
CA SER A 851 -41.93 11.69 -12.50
C SER A 851 -41.34 12.15 -11.16
N PHE A 852 -42.04 11.84 -10.06
CA PHE A 852 -41.64 12.17 -8.68
C PHE A 852 -41.00 10.96 -7.98
N TYR A 853 -40.07 11.23 -7.06
CA TYR A 853 -39.51 10.27 -6.09
C TYR A 853 -39.53 10.90 -4.69
N MET A 854 -40.05 10.20 -3.68
CA MET A 854 -40.07 10.65 -2.27
C MET A 854 -40.03 9.48 -1.27
N ASN A 855 -39.65 9.79 -0.03
CA ASN A 855 -39.42 8.86 1.10
C ASN A 855 -39.59 9.65 2.42
N ALA A 856 -39.92 9.12 3.60
CA ALA A 856 -40.19 7.76 4.06
C ALA A 856 -41.22 7.77 5.21
N VAL A 857 -41.98 6.69 5.43
CA VAL A 857 -42.81 6.50 6.65
C VAL A 857 -42.86 5.02 7.05
N GLY A 858 -42.81 4.70 8.34
CA GLY A 858 -42.98 3.33 8.83
C GLY A 858 -43.00 3.19 10.36
N TYR A 859 -43.42 2.01 10.80
CA TYR A 859 -43.41 1.56 12.20
C TYR A 859 -42.55 0.30 12.31
N LEU A 860 -41.94 0.08 13.47
CA LEU A 860 -41.32 -1.20 13.83
C LEU A 860 -42.40 -2.25 14.11
N PRO A 861 -42.08 -3.57 14.04
CA PRO A 861 -43.06 -4.64 14.24
C PRO A 861 -43.73 -4.70 15.63
N ASP A 862 -43.23 -3.94 16.60
CA ASP A 862 -43.80 -3.78 17.95
C ASP A 862 -44.79 -2.59 18.07
N GLY A 863 -44.96 -1.80 17.00
CA GLY A 863 -45.82 -0.62 16.97
C GLY A 863 -45.11 0.71 17.26
N THR A 864 -43.79 0.73 17.44
CA THR A 864 -43.02 1.97 17.64
C THR A 864 -42.87 2.73 16.31
N PRO A 865 -43.23 4.02 16.20
CA PRO A 865 -42.97 4.81 15.00
C PRO A 865 -41.46 5.07 14.85
N LEU A 866 -40.94 4.99 13.62
CA LEU A 866 -39.49 5.07 13.34
C LEU A 866 -38.83 6.41 13.69
N ASN A 867 -39.60 7.45 14.05
CA ASN A 867 -39.07 8.74 14.49
C ASN A 867 -38.82 8.85 16.01
N MET A 868 -39.16 7.83 16.81
CA MET A 868 -38.96 7.84 18.28
C MET A 868 -37.77 7.02 18.78
N ALA A 869 -37.15 6.18 17.93
CA ALA A 869 -36.01 5.34 18.29
C ALA A 869 -34.67 6.09 18.09
N GLY A 870 -34.32 6.98 19.03
CA GLY A 870 -33.01 7.69 19.02
C GLY A 870 -31.82 6.73 18.95
N ASN A 871 -30.63 7.12 18.46
CA ASN A 871 -29.97 8.42 18.68
C ASN A 871 -28.89 8.67 17.58
N ASN A 872 -28.06 9.73 17.49
CA ASN A 872 -27.72 10.81 18.42
C ASN A 872 -27.29 12.12 17.70
N VAL A 873 -28.25 12.96 17.29
CA VAL A 873 -28.05 14.39 16.96
C VAL A 873 -29.25 15.24 17.42
N ASN A 874 -30.47 14.67 17.38
CA ASN A 874 -31.68 15.30 17.92
C ASN A 874 -31.94 14.87 19.38
N HIS A 875 -31.26 15.52 20.32
CA HIS A 875 -31.51 15.39 21.77
C HIS A 875 -32.13 16.71 22.32
N PRO A 876 -33.46 16.77 22.55
CA PRO A 876 -34.13 17.99 23.01
C PRO A 876 -33.64 18.55 24.34
N GLU A 877 -33.13 17.71 25.24
CA GLU A 877 -32.79 18.06 26.62
C GLU A 877 -31.48 18.87 26.80
N ARG A 878 -30.82 19.31 25.72
CA ARG A 878 -29.57 20.10 25.77
C ARG A 878 -29.57 21.42 25.01
N ILE A 879 -30.62 21.74 24.27
CA ILE A 879 -30.75 23.04 23.59
C ILE A 879 -31.82 23.86 24.34
N GLY A 880 -31.45 25.07 24.75
CA GLY A 880 -32.36 26.00 25.44
C GLY A 880 -33.48 26.50 24.50
N PRO A 881 -34.43 27.30 25.02
CA PRO A 881 -35.49 27.87 24.20
C PRO A 881 -34.90 28.68 23.05
N ASP A 882 -35.44 28.47 21.84
CA ASP A 882 -35.06 29.30 20.69
C ASP A 882 -35.38 30.78 20.98
N MET A 883 -34.37 31.62 20.79
CA MET A 883 -34.41 33.05 21.10
C MET A 883 -35.06 33.85 19.96
N HIS A 884 -35.24 33.25 18.78
CA HIS A 884 -35.88 33.89 17.64
C HIS A 884 -37.41 33.98 17.83
N LYS A 885 -37.95 35.18 17.58
CA LYS A 885 -39.41 35.44 17.59
C LYS A 885 -39.96 35.41 16.17
N ASN A 886 -41.26 35.17 16.03
CA ASN A 886 -41.98 35.37 14.76
C ASN A 886 -41.65 36.76 14.19
N GLY A 887 -41.12 36.80 12.96
CA GLY A 887 -40.62 38.01 12.31
C GLY A 887 -39.10 38.24 12.40
N SER A 888 -38.32 37.30 12.95
CA SER A 888 -36.85 37.34 12.88
C SER A 888 -36.36 37.16 11.42
N PRO A 889 -35.40 37.97 10.92
CA PRO A 889 -34.95 37.89 9.53
C PRO A 889 -34.00 36.71 9.29
N LEU A 890 -34.07 36.13 8.09
CA LEU A 890 -33.12 35.11 7.63
C LEU A 890 -31.77 35.76 7.24
N PRO A 891 -30.62 35.18 7.62
CA PRO A 891 -29.31 35.67 7.19
C PRO A 891 -29.09 35.47 5.68
N PRO A 892 -28.73 36.51 4.90
CA PRO A 892 -28.39 36.39 3.48
C PRO A 892 -27.03 35.73 3.24
N PRO A 893 -26.71 35.26 2.01
CA PRO A 893 -27.49 35.37 0.77
C PRO A 893 -28.27 34.09 0.40
N LEU A 894 -29.57 34.24 0.13
CA LEU A 894 -30.45 33.15 -0.29
C LEU A 894 -30.46 32.98 -1.81
N LYS A 895 -29.83 31.91 -2.31
CA LYS A 895 -30.02 31.37 -3.68
C LYS A 895 -30.13 29.85 -3.61
N GLY A 896 -31.27 29.28 -4.02
CA GLY A 896 -31.41 27.81 -4.15
C GLY A 896 -32.82 27.25 -3.91
N TYR A 897 -33.70 27.97 -3.20
CA TYR A 897 -35.03 27.45 -2.85
C TYR A 897 -36.06 27.60 -3.97
N VAL A 898 -36.76 26.51 -4.27
CA VAL A 898 -37.91 26.43 -5.18
C VAL A 898 -39.18 26.40 -4.35
N ASN A 899 -40.24 27.10 -4.79
CA ASN A 899 -41.52 27.16 -4.07
C ASN A 899 -42.37 25.90 -4.30
N ASP A 900 -43.04 25.44 -3.24
CA ASP A 900 -44.11 24.45 -3.32
C ASP A 900 -45.37 24.96 -4.01
N ILE A 901 -46.16 24.02 -4.55
CA ILE A 901 -47.46 24.25 -5.18
C ILE A 901 -48.56 23.71 -4.26
N GLY A 902 -49.45 24.58 -3.79
CA GLY A 902 -50.53 24.19 -2.88
C GLY A 902 -51.53 25.32 -2.62
N TYR A 903 -52.45 25.06 -1.69
CA TYR A 903 -53.50 25.98 -1.25
C TYR A 903 -53.56 25.98 0.29
N THR A 904 -53.89 27.13 0.89
CA THR A 904 -54.22 27.23 2.31
C THR A 904 -55.58 26.59 2.62
N PRO A 905 -55.90 26.27 3.89
CA PRO A 905 -57.14 25.57 4.26
C PRO A 905 -58.46 26.29 3.92
N ASP A 906 -58.42 27.58 3.56
CA ASP A 906 -59.55 28.38 3.09
C ASP A 906 -59.69 28.42 1.55
N GLY A 907 -58.76 27.81 0.82
CA GLY A 907 -58.76 27.77 -0.65
C GLY A 907 -57.92 28.86 -1.34
N THR A 908 -57.04 29.58 -0.64
CA THR A 908 -56.13 30.56 -1.27
C THR A 908 -54.84 29.88 -1.80
N PRO A 909 -54.42 30.10 -3.07
CA PRO A 909 -53.15 29.53 -3.58
C PRO A 909 -51.92 30.00 -2.79
N MET A 910 -50.99 29.08 -2.50
CA MET A 910 -49.72 29.39 -1.82
C MET A 910 -48.87 30.43 -2.54
N ASN A 911 -48.92 30.49 -3.88
CA ASN A 911 -48.23 31.53 -4.66
C ASN A 911 -48.86 32.93 -4.57
N LYS A 912 -49.95 33.09 -3.81
CA LYS A 912 -50.56 34.39 -3.43
C LYS A 912 -50.55 34.62 -1.92
N ALA A 913 -50.39 33.56 -1.12
CA ALA A 913 -50.32 33.62 0.34
C ALA A 913 -48.92 34.03 0.84
N GLY A 914 -48.57 35.32 0.70
CA GLY A 914 -47.53 35.93 1.56
C GLY A 914 -46.23 36.41 0.92
N ASN A 915 -46.13 36.58 -0.40
CA ASN A 915 -45.03 37.37 -1.00
C ASN A 915 -45.55 38.50 -1.90
N LEU A 916 -45.04 39.72 -1.69
CA LEU A 916 -45.55 40.97 -2.25
C LEU A 916 -44.93 41.36 -3.61
N SER A 917 -44.12 40.48 -4.21
CA SER A 917 -43.26 40.79 -5.37
C SER A 917 -43.71 40.16 -6.69
N VAL A 918 -45.01 40.19 -7.02
CA VAL A 918 -45.51 39.94 -8.39
C VAL A 918 -46.57 40.97 -8.79
N LYS A 919 -46.15 42.23 -9.01
CA LYS A 919 -46.94 43.19 -9.81
C LYS A 919 -46.13 44.28 -10.55
N LYS A 920 -44.86 44.01 -10.88
CA LYS A 920 -44.18 44.53 -12.08
C LYS A 920 -42.94 43.68 -12.37
#